data_AF-A0A3B9SIG8-F1
#
_entry.id   AF-A0A3B9SIG8-F1
#
_cell.length_a   1.000
_cell.length_b   1.000
_cell.length_c   1.000
_cell.angle_alpha   90.00
_cell.angle_beta   90.00
_cell.angle_gamma   90.00
#
_symmetry.space_group_name_H-M   'P 1'
#
loop_
_entity.id
_entity.type
_entity.pdbx_description
1 polymer ?
#
loop_
_entity_poly.entity_id
_entity_poly.type
_entity_poly.pdbx_seq_one_letter_code
_entity_poly.pdbx_strand_id
1 'polypeptide(L)'
;MFIMPKNMAFRQKRRYFYMAKRFVGLFLSLILAVTALCATILPVSAAAVTPESGNIYYIKNKNSGLYLTVEGDSASNGANVCQATGTGSLGQRWILEKNSNGTFRLHPATDMTGGVSLDLAYGSLEGGANIQIWSNNSLSPQNFGITACSDGYVITTEPTNHAMCLDVLNFSTASGANVIQWTNNKTANQIWYFEAAQWPSSGSSSSSSSSSSSSSSSSSSSSSTTATATASKSWNMSDTSFRSLGTLSLSATIDGLTLNATSSKTMSVTNSAATLDGTTYNYCLALGGGGSTSYRSVQMDIDGTTTVKVTAKSSGSSTRTLAIVNGSGTQVGTINCTSTLSTGSVSITGTGTIYIYSTGSGINIYKIQVDTSGTLPGSSSSASSSSSSTATATATTTTSSSTSSAVDANGYPDQLMEFVCTSDGYFVTDSSSSVVASSTSSTANRWKIVYVGSSQYQIINASSGKALSYNGSSVSTAAIASSSSQYWYIAPTKTDANGDSLNYKLLPASDSSKALTLSGSSYSVSSFSNAATQCFRFNSHGAEGFAGYCKNMSGNEKASVTGGVLGQTVYVSTLSDLQSYASSSTTYTIVINGNISQSSLTKVNVGSNKTFIGAFGKANLTNIHFRCISSSGNVIFKNITLTHSESQNENDDIQMYISSGNNFWLDHCTWSGHSQKTDSDVDKHLYVGLNADFVSVTGCYFGGHKYGLILGYPSEDGASKGYSGYPRMTIANNYFYNNYTRAPGLMRYGYFHCYNNYINSFHLGYTPYTGCNIYSEKNYFEAGSYAGAVVDDHGVGAFTDSGSVLSSDISKISTGATSWRPSSNYGYATRSASDAKAWAEKYTGAQSSKIVYAID
;
A
#
# COMPACT_ATOMS: atom_id res chain seq x y z
N MET A 1 45.23 0.26 -64.83
CA MET A 1 46.05 0.48 -63.63
C MET A 1 45.44 -0.34 -62.51
N PHE A 2 46.07 -1.49 -62.21
CA PHE A 2 45.84 -2.51 -61.15
C PHE A 2 44.38 -2.95 -60.87
N ILE A 3 43.84 -4.08 -61.38
CA ILE A 3 44.18 -5.52 -61.30
C ILE A 3 43.98 -6.14 -59.88
N MET A 4 42.89 -6.93 -59.75
CA MET A 4 42.53 -7.99 -58.77
C MET A 4 43.60 -9.12 -58.67
N PRO A 5 43.47 -10.28 -57.94
CA PRO A 5 42.56 -10.77 -56.87
C PRO A 5 43.27 -11.69 -55.81
N LYS A 6 42.48 -12.44 -55.01
CA LYS A 6 42.59 -13.88 -54.61
C LYS A 6 42.83 -14.23 -53.13
N ASN A 7 41.80 -14.89 -52.60
CA ASN A 7 41.80 -16.22 -51.99
C ASN A 7 42.97 -16.65 -51.10
N MET A 8 42.69 -16.91 -49.83
CA MET A 8 43.04 -18.18 -49.17
C MET A 8 42.03 -18.42 -48.04
N ALA A 9 41.04 -19.31 -48.20
CA ALA A 9 41.13 -20.77 -48.23
C ALA A 9 41.19 -21.40 -46.82
N PHE A 10 40.13 -22.16 -46.54
CA PHE A 10 40.13 -23.39 -45.74
C PHE A 10 40.50 -23.30 -44.25
N ARG A 11 39.48 -23.46 -43.39
CA ARG A 11 39.36 -24.67 -42.56
C ARG A 11 37.97 -24.75 -41.90
N GLN A 12 37.02 -25.18 -42.71
CA GLN A 12 35.84 -25.86 -42.22
C GLN A 12 36.22 -27.31 -41.92
N LYS A 13 35.93 -27.74 -40.69
CA LYS A 13 35.37 -29.06 -40.35
C LYS A 13 36.15 -30.33 -40.72
N ARG A 14 36.29 -31.14 -39.66
CA ARG A 14 36.41 -32.60 -39.59
C ARG A 14 37.84 -33.12 -39.74
N ARG A 15 38.27 -34.06 -38.93
CA ARG A 15 37.77 -34.81 -37.78
C ARG A 15 38.95 -35.76 -37.49
N TYR A 16 38.86 -36.45 -36.35
CA TYR A 16 39.52 -37.74 -36.16
C TYR A 16 41.03 -37.61 -35.94
N PHE A 17 41.68 -38.26 -35.00
CA PHE A 17 41.36 -39.27 -34.01
C PHE A 17 42.74 -39.85 -33.76
N TYR A 18 43.06 -40.26 -32.52
CA TYR A 18 44.26 -41.02 -32.21
C TYR A 18 45.57 -40.22 -32.41
N MET A 19 46.54 -40.21 -31.52
CA MET A 19 46.71 -40.95 -30.30
C MET A 19 47.95 -40.35 -29.63
N ALA A 20 47.96 -40.50 -28.32
CA ALA A 20 49.12 -41.03 -27.61
C ALA A 20 50.32 -40.12 -27.33
N LYS A 21 50.50 -39.93 -26.01
CA LYS A 21 51.69 -40.31 -25.24
C LYS A 21 52.93 -39.44 -25.54
N ARG A 22 53.47 -38.68 -24.59
CA ARG A 22 54.12 -39.20 -23.36
C ARG A 22 54.86 -38.05 -22.65
N PHE A 23 54.81 -38.13 -21.31
CA PHE A 23 55.72 -37.64 -20.23
C PHE A 23 54.81 -37.07 -19.12
N VAL A 24 54.28 -37.79 -18.12
CA VAL A 24 54.71 -38.88 -17.21
C VAL A 24 55.89 -38.54 -16.27
N GLY A 25 55.54 -38.44 -14.97
CA GLY A 25 56.37 -38.75 -13.78
C GLY A 25 56.67 -37.51 -12.91
N LEU A 26 56.30 -37.38 -11.63
CA LEU A 26 55.91 -38.26 -10.51
C LEU A 26 55.01 -37.44 -9.53
N PHE A 27 54.33 -37.93 -8.49
CA PHE A 27 53.56 -39.14 -8.12
C PHE A 27 53.18 -38.97 -6.61
N LEU A 28 52.10 -39.63 -6.16
CA LEU A 28 51.57 -39.80 -4.78
C LEU A 28 50.75 -38.63 -4.20
N SER A 29 49.48 -38.74 -3.76
CA SER A 29 48.53 -39.84 -3.45
C SER A 29 47.11 -39.19 -3.48
N LEU A 30 45.95 -39.78 -3.77
CA LEU A 30 45.38 -41.11 -3.57
C LEU A 30 44.11 -41.22 -4.46
N ILE A 31 43.83 -42.42 -4.99
CA ILE A 31 42.68 -42.77 -5.84
C ILE A 31 41.58 -43.47 -5.03
N LEU A 32 40.32 -43.17 -5.38
CA LEU A 32 39.05 -43.88 -5.20
C LEU A 32 38.63 -44.37 -3.79
N ALA A 33 37.53 -43.79 -3.31
CA ALA A 33 36.38 -44.57 -2.86
C ALA A 33 35.10 -43.84 -3.27
N VAL A 34 34.41 -44.40 -4.26
CA VAL A 34 32.99 -44.13 -4.51
C VAL A 34 32.22 -44.73 -3.35
N THR A 35 31.75 -43.89 -2.45
CA THR A 35 30.61 -44.20 -1.58
C THR A 35 29.53 -43.19 -1.90
N ALA A 36 28.43 -43.71 -2.45
CA ALA A 36 27.20 -42.98 -2.70
C ALA A 36 26.79 -42.20 -1.44
N LEU A 37 27.00 -40.88 -1.45
CA LEU A 37 26.32 -40.00 -0.52
C LEU A 37 25.08 -39.50 -1.25
N CYS A 38 23.99 -40.24 -1.03
CA CYS A 38 22.64 -39.81 -1.31
C CYS A 38 22.50 -38.39 -0.74
N ALA A 39 22.53 -37.38 -1.61
CA ALA A 39 22.14 -36.04 -1.22
C ALA A 39 20.76 -36.18 -0.59
N THR A 40 20.56 -35.68 0.63
CA THR A 40 19.23 -35.58 1.19
C THR A 40 18.46 -34.59 0.32
N ILE A 41 17.82 -35.14 -0.71
CA ILE A 41 16.75 -34.52 -1.45
C ILE A 41 15.71 -34.24 -0.38
N LEU A 42 15.60 -32.98 0.06
CA LEU A 42 14.35 -32.56 0.66
C LEU A 42 13.32 -32.76 -0.45
N PRO A 43 12.32 -33.64 -0.29
CA PRO A 43 11.23 -33.66 -1.24
C PRO A 43 10.54 -32.31 -1.10
N VAL A 44 10.76 -31.40 -2.07
CA VAL A 44 9.78 -30.36 -2.31
C VAL A 44 8.56 -31.12 -2.83
N SER A 45 7.68 -31.42 -1.89
CA SER A 45 6.35 -31.96 -2.13
C SER A 45 5.41 -31.04 -1.38
N ALA A 46 5.31 -29.81 -1.85
CA ALA A 46 4.11 -29.04 -1.56
C ALA A 46 2.97 -29.69 -2.36
N ALA A 47 1.78 -29.76 -1.77
CA ALA A 47 0.62 -30.34 -2.45
C ALA A 47 0.34 -29.54 -3.74
N ALA A 48 -0.06 -30.24 -4.81
CA ALA A 48 -0.55 -29.58 -6.01
C ALA A 48 -1.78 -28.72 -5.65
N VAL A 49 -1.74 -27.44 -5.96
CA VAL A 49 -2.79 -26.46 -5.68
C VAL A 49 -3.36 -25.90 -6.98
N THR A 50 -4.56 -25.32 -6.90
CA THR A 50 -5.12 -24.55 -8.01
C THR A 50 -4.25 -23.30 -8.26
N PRO A 51 -3.76 -23.06 -9.49
CA PRO A 51 -2.99 -21.87 -9.82
C PRO A 51 -3.90 -20.63 -9.82
N GLU A 52 -3.51 -19.63 -9.03
CA GLU A 52 -4.24 -18.37 -8.83
C GLU A 52 -3.33 -17.18 -9.14
N SER A 53 -3.92 -16.12 -9.70
CA SER A 53 -3.19 -14.87 -9.99
C SER A 53 -2.71 -14.21 -8.70
N GLY A 54 -1.54 -13.60 -8.74
CA GLY A 54 -0.94 -12.86 -7.62
C GLY A 54 -0.19 -13.75 -6.62
N ASN A 55 -0.06 -15.05 -6.89
CA ASN A 55 0.70 -16.00 -6.07
C ASN A 55 1.97 -16.47 -6.79
N ILE A 56 2.90 -17.05 -6.03
CA ILE A 56 4.18 -17.59 -6.50
C ILE A 56 4.21 -19.12 -6.37
N TYR A 57 4.71 -19.81 -7.39
CA TYR A 57 4.66 -21.26 -7.50
C TYR A 57 5.98 -21.86 -7.97
N TYR A 58 6.26 -23.07 -7.50
CA TYR A 58 7.10 -24.01 -8.21
C TYR A 58 6.23 -24.77 -9.22
N ILE A 59 6.69 -24.93 -10.46
CA ILE A 59 5.93 -25.60 -11.52
C ILE A 59 6.64 -26.91 -11.87
N LYS A 60 6.05 -28.05 -11.51
CA LYS A 60 6.70 -29.36 -11.53
C LYS A 60 6.17 -30.25 -12.64
N ASN A 61 7.06 -30.79 -13.45
CA ASN A 61 6.70 -31.70 -14.54
C ASN A 61 6.26 -33.06 -13.98
N LYS A 62 5.15 -33.59 -14.48
CA LYS A 62 4.62 -34.90 -14.05
C LYS A 62 5.53 -36.06 -14.42
N ASN A 63 6.11 -36.07 -15.63
CA ASN A 63 6.93 -37.19 -16.10
C ASN A 63 8.25 -37.32 -15.33
N SER A 64 8.94 -36.20 -15.09
CA SER A 64 10.28 -36.20 -14.48
C SER A 64 10.30 -35.90 -12.98
N GLY A 65 9.26 -35.25 -12.46
CA GLY A 65 9.25 -34.70 -11.09
C GLY A 65 10.16 -33.47 -10.91
N LEU A 66 10.70 -32.91 -12.00
CA LEU A 66 11.61 -31.76 -12.01
C LEU A 66 10.86 -30.44 -12.25
N TYR A 67 11.49 -29.31 -11.94
CA TYR A 67 10.85 -27.99 -11.93
C TYR A 67 11.20 -27.13 -13.14
N LEU A 68 10.22 -26.37 -13.65
CA LEU A 68 10.42 -25.32 -14.66
C LEU A 68 11.39 -24.27 -14.09
N THR A 69 12.53 -24.11 -14.75
CA THR A 69 13.70 -23.39 -14.22
C THR A 69 14.27 -22.45 -15.27
N VAL A 70 14.48 -21.19 -14.92
CA VAL A 70 15.33 -20.28 -15.70
C VAL A 70 16.79 -20.68 -15.49
N GLU A 71 17.49 -20.99 -16.59
CA GLU A 71 18.87 -21.43 -16.54
C GLU A 71 19.78 -20.37 -15.89
N GLY A 72 20.54 -20.79 -14.88
CA GLY A 72 21.46 -19.93 -14.15
C GLY A 72 20.82 -18.86 -13.27
N ASP A 73 19.53 -18.96 -12.92
CA ASP A 73 18.77 -17.93 -12.19
C ASP A 73 18.88 -16.54 -12.86
N SER A 74 19.02 -16.50 -14.19
CA SER A 74 19.20 -15.27 -14.96
C SER A 74 17.92 -14.42 -14.97
N ALA A 75 18.09 -13.11 -15.07
CA ALA A 75 17.04 -12.14 -15.39
C ALA A 75 17.26 -11.47 -16.76
N SER A 76 18.20 -11.97 -17.57
CA SER A 76 18.53 -11.40 -18.88
C SER A 76 17.63 -11.94 -19.97
N ASN A 77 17.27 -11.08 -20.94
CA ASN A 77 16.52 -11.47 -22.12
C ASN A 77 17.17 -12.63 -22.87
N GLY A 78 16.36 -13.61 -23.26
CA GLY A 78 16.79 -14.79 -23.99
C GLY A 78 17.41 -15.87 -23.11
N ALA A 79 17.41 -15.72 -21.78
CA ALA A 79 17.81 -16.81 -20.89
C ALA A 79 16.87 -18.00 -21.08
N ASN A 80 17.48 -19.19 -21.19
CA ASN A 80 16.78 -20.41 -21.53
C ASN A 80 15.91 -20.90 -20.36
N VAL A 81 14.78 -21.56 -20.66
CA VAL A 81 13.96 -22.25 -19.66
C VAL A 81 14.05 -23.75 -19.85
N CYS A 82 14.52 -24.45 -18.82
CA CYS A 82 14.69 -25.90 -18.80
C CYS A 82 13.92 -26.51 -17.62
N GLN A 83 13.91 -27.84 -17.51
CA GLN A 83 13.57 -28.49 -16.24
C GLN A 83 14.83 -28.76 -15.42
N ALA A 84 14.78 -28.62 -14.09
CA ALA A 84 15.92 -28.95 -13.22
C ALA A 84 15.47 -29.53 -11.87
N THR A 85 16.41 -30.18 -11.17
CA THR A 85 16.18 -30.65 -9.79
C THR A 85 15.78 -29.49 -8.88
N GLY A 86 14.75 -29.70 -8.05
CA GLY A 86 14.26 -28.68 -7.12
C GLY A 86 15.30 -28.30 -6.08
N THR A 87 15.79 -27.07 -6.15
CA THR A 87 16.73 -26.45 -5.19
C THR A 87 16.08 -25.33 -4.39
N GLY A 88 14.90 -24.87 -4.83
CA GLY A 88 14.22 -23.72 -4.27
C GLY A 88 14.81 -22.39 -4.74
N SER A 89 15.64 -22.39 -5.78
CA SER A 89 16.25 -21.17 -6.31
C SER A 89 15.22 -20.19 -6.88
N LEU A 90 15.63 -18.93 -7.12
CA LEU A 90 14.72 -17.90 -7.63
C LEU A 90 14.22 -18.21 -9.04
N GLY A 91 15.08 -18.78 -9.90
CA GLY A 91 14.73 -19.20 -11.25
C GLY A 91 13.75 -20.37 -11.31
N GLN A 92 13.45 -21.02 -10.18
CA GLN A 92 12.45 -22.08 -10.08
C GLN A 92 11.07 -21.59 -9.61
N ARG A 93 10.96 -20.31 -9.26
CA ARG A 93 9.74 -19.72 -8.71
C ARG A 93 9.11 -18.80 -9.74
N TRP A 94 7.82 -18.97 -9.95
CA TRP A 94 7.05 -18.28 -10.99
C TRP A 94 5.85 -17.57 -10.38
N ILE A 95 5.74 -16.28 -10.63
CA ILE A 95 4.63 -15.43 -10.19
C ILE A 95 3.60 -15.39 -11.31
N LEU A 96 2.34 -15.74 -11.01
CA LEU A 96 1.27 -15.75 -11.99
C LEU A 96 0.53 -14.41 -12.04
N GLU A 97 0.42 -13.81 -13.21
CA GLU A 97 -0.41 -12.63 -13.50
C GLU A 97 -1.53 -13.04 -14.48
N LYS A 98 -2.80 -12.93 -14.10
CA LYS A 98 -3.92 -13.22 -14.99
C LYS A 98 -4.26 -12.01 -15.86
N ASN A 99 -4.20 -12.19 -17.17
CA ASN A 99 -4.63 -11.22 -18.16
C ASN A 99 -6.17 -11.07 -18.19
N SER A 100 -6.66 -9.94 -18.69
CA SER A 100 -8.10 -9.65 -18.81
C SER A 100 -8.87 -10.65 -19.68
N ASN A 101 -8.18 -11.29 -20.65
CA ASN A 101 -8.75 -12.32 -21.52
C ASN A 101 -8.74 -13.74 -20.89
N GLY A 102 -8.27 -13.88 -19.65
CA GLY A 102 -8.24 -15.14 -18.91
C GLY A 102 -6.96 -15.98 -19.09
N THR A 103 -6.04 -15.57 -19.97
CA THR A 103 -4.68 -16.15 -20.04
C THR A 103 -3.80 -15.66 -18.89
N PHE A 104 -2.59 -16.19 -18.76
CA PHE A 104 -1.63 -15.83 -17.71
C PHE A 104 -0.28 -15.41 -18.29
N ARG A 105 0.37 -14.45 -17.64
CA ARG A 105 1.82 -14.27 -17.73
C ARG A 105 2.48 -14.91 -16.51
N LEU A 106 3.67 -15.47 -16.71
CA LEU A 106 4.45 -16.12 -15.68
C LEU A 106 5.77 -15.38 -15.53
N HIS A 107 5.94 -14.65 -14.43
CA HIS A 107 7.18 -13.90 -14.16
C HIS A 107 8.15 -14.75 -13.33
N PRO A 108 9.42 -14.89 -13.73
CA PRO A 108 10.40 -15.57 -12.90
C PRO A 108 10.74 -14.72 -11.67
N ALA A 109 10.92 -15.32 -10.51
CA ALA A 109 11.27 -14.61 -9.29
C ALA A 109 12.74 -14.14 -9.23
N THR A 110 13.50 -14.33 -10.31
CA THR A 110 14.80 -13.71 -10.55
C THR A 110 14.67 -12.21 -10.82
N ASP A 111 13.47 -11.74 -11.17
CA ASP A 111 13.08 -10.33 -11.25
C ASP A 111 11.74 -10.08 -10.56
N MET A 112 11.79 -9.41 -9.41
CA MET A 112 10.61 -9.09 -8.60
C MET A 112 9.86 -7.84 -9.06
N THR A 113 10.34 -7.17 -10.13
CA THR A 113 9.69 -5.97 -10.68
C THR A 113 8.58 -6.29 -11.69
N GLY A 114 8.51 -7.55 -12.17
CA GLY A 114 7.62 -7.95 -13.27
C GLY A 114 8.10 -7.49 -14.65
N GLY A 115 9.37 -7.07 -14.76
CA GLY A 115 9.99 -6.58 -15.98
C GLY A 115 10.36 -7.65 -17.00
N VAL A 116 10.44 -8.92 -16.59
CA VAL A 116 10.58 -10.08 -17.48
C VAL A 116 9.48 -11.13 -17.27
N SER A 117 9.19 -11.89 -18.32
CA SER A 117 8.16 -12.93 -18.34
C SER A 117 8.65 -14.15 -19.12
N LEU A 118 8.05 -15.31 -18.83
CA LEU A 118 8.10 -16.49 -19.72
C LEU A 118 7.66 -16.08 -21.13
N ASP A 119 8.38 -16.55 -22.14
CA ASP A 119 8.26 -16.10 -23.52
C ASP A 119 8.46 -17.26 -24.50
N LEU A 120 7.57 -17.36 -25.48
CA LEU A 120 7.75 -18.23 -26.64
C LEU A 120 8.64 -17.53 -27.67
N ALA A 121 9.83 -18.08 -27.91
CA ALA A 121 10.83 -17.43 -28.74
C ALA A 121 10.29 -17.07 -30.13
N TYR A 122 10.40 -15.79 -30.48
CA TYR A 122 9.93 -15.19 -31.73
C TYR A 122 8.41 -15.32 -32.00
N GLY A 123 7.61 -15.72 -31.01
CA GLY A 123 6.19 -16.00 -31.20
C GLY A 123 5.90 -17.09 -32.24
N SER A 124 6.84 -18.03 -32.41
CA SER A 124 6.78 -19.06 -33.45
C SER A 124 5.50 -19.90 -33.37
N LEU A 125 4.96 -20.28 -34.52
CA LEU A 125 3.81 -21.21 -34.60
C LEU A 125 4.25 -22.68 -34.77
N GLU A 126 5.55 -22.93 -34.91
CA GLU A 126 6.12 -24.24 -35.19
C GLU A 126 6.41 -25.03 -33.91
N GLY A 127 6.20 -26.34 -33.97
CA GLY A 127 6.64 -27.26 -32.91
C GLY A 127 8.17 -27.28 -32.82
N GLY A 128 8.70 -27.24 -31.60
CA GLY A 128 10.14 -27.23 -31.32
C GLY A 128 10.70 -25.84 -31.03
N ALA A 129 9.86 -24.80 -31.10
CA ALA A 129 10.24 -23.45 -30.70
C ALA A 129 10.64 -23.40 -29.22
N ASN A 130 11.66 -22.59 -28.90
CA ASN A 130 12.22 -22.52 -27.56
C ASN A 130 11.30 -21.75 -26.60
N ILE A 131 11.29 -22.15 -25.33
CA ILE A 131 10.75 -21.34 -24.24
C ILE A 131 11.91 -20.65 -23.52
N GLN A 132 11.79 -19.34 -23.36
CA GLN A 132 12.81 -18.46 -22.77
C GLN A 132 12.16 -17.49 -21.79
N ILE A 133 12.95 -16.59 -21.20
CA ILE A 133 12.42 -15.36 -20.59
C ILE A 133 12.79 -14.13 -21.44
N TRP A 134 11.91 -13.15 -21.46
CA TRP A 134 12.12 -11.90 -22.19
C TRP A 134 11.47 -10.70 -21.49
N SER A 135 11.95 -9.50 -21.78
CA SER A 135 11.36 -8.26 -21.26
C SER A 135 9.87 -8.21 -21.56
N ASN A 136 9.08 -7.86 -20.56
CA ASN A 136 7.64 -7.79 -20.67
C ASN A 136 7.25 -6.76 -21.75
N ASN A 137 6.57 -7.22 -22.80
CA ASN A 137 6.20 -6.40 -23.95
C ASN A 137 4.69 -6.46 -24.24
N SER A 138 3.94 -7.15 -23.38
CA SER A 138 2.50 -7.35 -23.48
C SER A 138 1.98 -8.03 -24.75
N LEU A 139 2.85 -8.69 -25.53
CA LEU A 139 2.46 -9.42 -26.74
C LEU A 139 2.05 -10.87 -26.43
N SER A 140 1.35 -11.50 -27.38
CA SER A 140 0.85 -12.87 -27.24
C SER A 140 1.88 -13.95 -26.94
N PRO A 141 3.17 -13.86 -27.35
CA PRO A 141 4.18 -14.88 -26.98
C PRO A 141 4.45 -15.00 -25.47
N GLN A 142 3.99 -14.03 -24.67
CA GLN A 142 4.14 -14.02 -23.20
C GLN A 142 2.86 -14.42 -22.47
N ASN A 143 1.79 -14.76 -23.21
CA ASN A 143 0.51 -15.13 -22.66
C ASN A 143 0.29 -16.64 -22.82
N PHE A 144 -0.08 -17.29 -21.72
CA PHE A 144 -0.22 -18.74 -21.65
C PHE A 144 -1.59 -19.13 -21.08
N GLY A 145 -2.22 -20.14 -21.65
CA GLY A 145 -3.40 -20.76 -21.04
C GLY A 145 -2.97 -21.77 -19.99
N ILE A 146 -3.56 -21.74 -18.79
CA ILE A 146 -3.36 -22.78 -17.77
C ILE A 146 -4.64 -23.59 -17.68
N THR A 147 -4.66 -24.76 -18.32
CA THR A 147 -5.86 -25.59 -18.46
C THR A 147 -5.75 -26.85 -17.63
N ALA A 148 -6.70 -27.07 -16.72
CA ALA A 148 -6.78 -28.30 -15.94
C ALA A 148 -6.99 -29.52 -16.85
N CYS A 149 -6.30 -30.61 -16.54
CA CYS A 149 -6.50 -31.93 -17.15
C CYS A 149 -6.77 -32.97 -16.06
N SER A 150 -6.92 -34.25 -16.43
CA SER A 150 -7.29 -35.31 -15.47
C SER A 150 -6.31 -35.49 -14.31
N ASP A 151 -5.08 -34.99 -14.44
CA ASP A 151 -4.03 -35.15 -13.45
C ASP A 151 -2.98 -34.03 -13.57
N GLY A 152 -3.37 -32.79 -13.26
CA GLY A 152 -2.51 -31.59 -13.32
C GLY A 152 -2.98 -30.55 -14.34
N TYR A 153 -2.05 -29.74 -14.85
CA TYR A 153 -2.34 -28.66 -15.81
C TYR A 153 -1.45 -28.75 -17.05
N VAL A 154 -1.99 -28.35 -18.19
CA VAL A 154 -1.19 -28.03 -19.40
C VAL A 154 -1.04 -26.51 -19.52
N ILE A 155 0.15 -26.05 -19.88
CA ILE A 155 0.45 -24.62 -20.08
C ILE A 155 0.52 -24.36 -21.58
N THR A 156 -0.56 -23.86 -22.17
CA THR A 156 -0.73 -23.68 -23.63
C THR A 156 -0.24 -22.32 -24.11
N THR A 157 0.24 -22.22 -25.35
CA THR A 157 0.77 -20.97 -25.92
C THR A 157 -0.32 -20.19 -26.67
N GLU A 158 -0.52 -18.90 -26.35
CA GLU A 158 -1.51 -18.06 -27.04
C GLU A 158 -1.25 -17.89 -28.55
N PRO A 159 0.00 -17.75 -29.06
CA PRO A 159 0.24 -17.57 -30.50
C PRO A 159 -0.31 -18.70 -31.37
N THR A 160 -0.33 -19.93 -30.85
CA THR A 160 -0.90 -21.10 -31.55
C THR A 160 -2.41 -21.26 -31.32
N ASN A 161 -3.08 -20.22 -30.81
CA ASN A 161 -4.47 -20.28 -30.33
C ASN A 161 -4.68 -21.45 -29.35
N HIS A 162 -3.72 -21.63 -28.43
CA HIS A 162 -3.71 -22.69 -27.43
C HIS A 162 -3.65 -24.13 -27.99
N ALA A 163 -3.28 -24.32 -29.25
CA ALA A 163 -3.11 -25.65 -29.86
C ALA A 163 -1.82 -26.38 -29.42
N MET A 164 -0.81 -25.63 -28.97
CA MET A 164 0.47 -26.14 -28.47
C MET A 164 0.69 -25.78 -27.00
N CYS A 165 1.63 -26.46 -26.34
CA CYS A 165 1.94 -26.27 -24.92
C CYS A 165 3.42 -26.45 -24.60
N LEU A 166 3.81 -26.08 -23.37
CA LEU A 166 5.12 -26.37 -22.80
C LEU A 166 5.35 -27.88 -22.73
N ASP A 167 6.42 -28.34 -23.38
CA ASP A 167 6.82 -29.72 -23.54
C ASP A 167 8.29 -29.89 -23.14
N VAL A 168 8.57 -30.84 -22.24
CA VAL A 168 9.95 -31.25 -21.96
C VAL A 168 10.43 -32.15 -23.10
N LEU A 169 11.44 -31.65 -23.83
CA LEU A 169 11.93 -32.23 -25.07
C LEU A 169 12.28 -33.73 -24.90
N ASN A 170 11.76 -34.55 -25.82
CA ASN A 170 11.99 -36.00 -25.90
C ASN A 170 11.62 -36.79 -24.63
N PHE A 171 10.64 -36.31 -23.84
CA PHE A 171 10.26 -36.94 -22.56
C PHE A 171 11.43 -37.11 -21.59
N SER A 172 12.47 -36.29 -21.74
CA SER A 172 13.67 -36.42 -20.93
C SER A 172 13.33 -36.28 -19.45
N THR A 173 13.94 -37.10 -18.61
CA THR A 173 13.88 -36.98 -17.14
C THR A 173 15.18 -36.39 -16.57
N ALA A 174 16.10 -35.95 -17.44
CA ALA A 174 17.35 -35.34 -17.02
C ALA A 174 17.14 -33.88 -16.59
N SER A 175 17.85 -33.48 -15.52
CA SER A 175 18.02 -32.08 -15.15
C SER A 175 18.79 -31.34 -16.24
N GLY A 176 18.35 -30.14 -16.60
CA GLY A 176 18.84 -29.35 -17.73
C GLY A 176 18.18 -29.69 -19.07
N ALA A 177 17.20 -30.60 -19.12
CA ALA A 177 16.48 -30.86 -20.36
C ALA A 177 15.64 -29.66 -20.78
N ASN A 178 15.69 -29.33 -22.07
CA ASN A 178 15.08 -28.11 -22.60
C ASN A 178 13.55 -28.17 -22.55
N VAL A 179 12.91 -27.02 -22.32
CA VAL A 179 11.46 -26.85 -22.47
C VAL A 179 11.19 -26.11 -23.77
N ILE A 180 10.34 -26.71 -24.60
CA ILE A 180 9.96 -26.20 -25.91
C ILE A 180 8.44 -26.08 -25.99
N GLN A 181 7.94 -25.46 -27.06
CA GLN A 181 6.55 -25.61 -27.48
C GLN A 181 6.40 -26.89 -28.32
N TRP A 182 5.36 -27.67 -28.08
CA TRP A 182 4.98 -28.79 -28.94
C TRP A 182 3.46 -28.98 -29.00
N THR A 183 2.98 -29.78 -29.96
CA THR A 183 1.56 -30.14 -30.08
C THR A 183 1.03 -30.68 -28.75
N ASN A 184 -0.10 -30.11 -28.29
CA ASN A 184 -0.71 -30.46 -27.02
C ASN A 184 -1.38 -31.85 -27.08
N ASN A 185 -0.61 -32.88 -26.72
CA ASN A 185 -1.04 -34.28 -26.68
C ASN A 185 -1.45 -34.72 -25.27
N LYS A 186 -1.33 -33.81 -24.27
CA LYS A 186 -1.59 -34.09 -22.84
C LYS A 186 -0.79 -35.28 -22.31
N THR A 187 0.41 -35.50 -22.85
CA THR A 187 1.33 -36.55 -22.40
C THR A 187 2.04 -36.14 -21.11
N ALA A 188 2.62 -37.08 -20.37
CA ALA A 188 3.17 -36.82 -19.04
C ALA A 188 4.27 -35.72 -19.02
N ASN A 189 5.05 -35.57 -20.10
CA ASN A 189 6.08 -34.54 -20.24
C ASN A 189 5.51 -33.13 -20.51
N GLN A 190 4.20 -33.00 -20.72
CA GLN A 190 3.47 -31.75 -20.97
C GLN A 190 2.56 -31.34 -19.80
N ILE A 191 2.47 -32.19 -18.77
CA ILE A 191 1.61 -31.99 -17.61
C ILE A 191 2.45 -31.44 -16.46
N TRP A 192 1.91 -30.41 -15.81
CA TRP A 192 2.57 -29.67 -14.75
C TRP A 192 1.69 -29.58 -13.50
N TYR A 193 2.31 -29.75 -12.34
CA TYR A 193 1.71 -29.48 -11.04
C TYR A 193 2.19 -28.11 -10.53
N PHE A 194 1.27 -27.33 -9.98
CA PHE A 194 1.59 -26.07 -9.31
C PHE A 194 1.73 -26.32 -7.82
N GLU A 195 2.90 -26.07 -7.28
CA GLU A 195 3.25 -26.22 -5.88
C GLU A 195 3.47 -24.81 -5.31
N ALA A 196 2.81 -24.45 -4.20
CA ALA A 196 2.98 -23.11 -3.62
C ALA A 196 4.46 -22.86 -3.25
N ALA A 197 5.03 -21.76 -3.75
CA ALA A 197 6.38 -21.33 -3.40
C ALA A 197 6.34 -20.19 -2.37
N GLN A 198 7.46 -19.97 -1.71
CA GLN A 198 7.63 -18.79 -0.87
C GLN A 198 8.12 -17.63 -1.73
N TRP A 199 7.56 -16.44 -1.48
CA TRP A 199 8.12 -15.22 -2.04
C TRP A 199 9.61 -15.11 -1.68
N PRO A 200 10.48 -14.59 -2.57
CA PRO A 200 11.87 -14.33 -2.25
C PRO A 200 11.94 -13.42 -1.03
N SER A 201 12.34 -13.97 0.10
CA SER A 201 12.76 -13.17 1.25
C SER A 201 13.99 -12.37 0.83
N SER A 202 14.12 -11.13 1.31
CA SER A 202 15.41 -10.44 1.29
C SER A 202 16.37 -11.29 2.12
N GLY A 203 17.15 -12.15 1.46
CA GLY A 203 17.71 -13.38 2.04
C GLY A 203 18.71 -13.19 3.19
N SER A 204 19.12 -14.22 3.93
CA SER A 204 18.92 -15.66 3.68
C SER A 204 19.55 -16.52 4.80
N SER A 205 18.87 -17.61 5.17
CA SER A 205 19.36 -19.00 5.30
C SER A 205 20.81 -19.35 5.75
N SER A 206 20.87 -19.99 6.93
CA SER A 206 21.47 -21.30 7.30
C SER A 206 22.88 -21.73 6.82
N SER A 207 23.68 -22.27 7.76
CA SER A 207 24.57 -23.40 7.48
C SER A 207 24.72 -24.33 8.69
N SER A 208 24.74 -25.63 8.41
CA SER A 208 24.85 -26.75 9.34
C SER A 208 26.28 -27.29 9.39
N SER A 209 26.68 -27.85 10.55
CA SER A 209 27.89 -28.68 10.69
C SER A 209 27.61 -29.84 11.63
N SER A 210 28.05 -31.03 11.22
CA SER A 210 27.87 -32.35 11.82
C SER A 210 29.16 -32.87 12.49
N SER A 211 29.01 -33.69 13.54
CA SER A 211 29.94 -34.74 14.08
C SER A 211 29.55 -35.04 15.54
N SER A 212 29.81 -36.19 16.18
CA SER A 212 29.73 -37.62 15.83
C SER A 212 29.90 -38.42 17.14
N SER A 213 29.16 -39.55 17.26
CA SER A 213 29.39 -40.76 18.08
C SER A 213 29.48 -40.73 19.63
N SER A 214 28.59 -41.47 20.31
CA SER A 214 28.88 -42.82 20.85
C SER A 214 27.68 -43.51 21.55
N SER A 215 27.69 -44.85 21.47
CA SER A 215 26.89 -45.97 22.04
C SER A 215 26.24 -45.79 23.43
N SER A 216 25.17 -46.48 23.87
CA SER A 216 24.74 -47.89 23.69
C SER A 216 23.30 -48.18 24.19
N SER A 217 22.65 -49.14 23.53
CA SER A 217 21.74 -50.21 24.02
C SER A 217 20.40 -49.95 24.73
N SER A 218 19.39 -50.65 24.16
CA SER A 218 18.30 -51.45 24.74
C SER A 218 16.88 -50.89 24.90
N SER A 219 16.02 -51.43 24.01
CA SER A 219 14.68 -52.02 24.21
C SER A 219 13.50 -51.18 24.71
N SER A 220 12.54 -51.04 23.78
CA SER A 220 11.08 -51.19 23.92
C SER A 220 10.35 -50.32 24.95
N SER A 221 9.51 -49.41 24.45
CA SER A 221 8.05 -49.56 24.46
C SER A 221 7.38 -48.26 24.04
N SER A 222 6.25 -48.42 23.35
CA SER A 222 5.36 -47.38 22.83
C SER A 222 4.90 -46.38 23.88
N SER A 223 5.13 -45.09 23.64
CA SER A 223 4.41 -44.00 24.29
C SER A 223 4.37 -42.78 23.38
N SER A 224 3.16 -42.42 22.95
CA SER A 224 2.85 -41.19 22.23
C SER A 224 3.28 -39.96 23.04
N THR A 225 4.27 -39.23 22.57
CA THR A 225 4.66 -37.93 23.11
C THR A 225 4.02 -36.84 22.26
N THR A 226 3.05 -36.15 22.85
CA THR A 226 2.46 -34.92 22.32
C THR A 226 3.56 -33.88 22.14
N ALA A 227 3.83 -33.47 20.90
CA ALA A 227 4.76 -32.38 20.62
C ALA A 227 4.18 -31.08 21.22
N THR A 228 4.88 -30.53 22.21
CA THR A 228 4.56 -29.22 22.78
C THR A 228 4.91 -28.14 21.75
N ALA A 229 3.90 -27.49 21.17
CA ALA A 229 4.11 -26.37 20.25
C ALA A 229 4.82 -25.22 21.00
N THR A 230 6.02 -24.85 20.55
CA THR A 230 6.74 -23.67 21.04
C THR A 230 6.35 -22.49 20.15
N ALA A 231 5.79 -21.44 20.74
CA ALA A 231 5.46 -20.21 20.01
C ALA A 231 6.69 -19.28 20.01
N SER A 232 7.12 -18.85 18.82
CA SER A 232 8.25 -17.93 18.66
C SER A 232 7.80 -16.59 18.10
N LYS A 233 8.30 -15.49 18.66
CA LYS A 233 8.08 -14.13 18.17
C LYS A 233 9.40 -13.36 18.15
N SER A 234 9.63 -12.55 17.12
CA SER A 234 10.84 -11.75 17.02
C SER A 234 10.62 -10.37 16.42
N TRP A 235 11.47 -9.43 16.82
CA TRP A 235 11.51 -8.07 16.31
C TRP A 235 12.93 -7.78 15.83
N ASN A 236 13.08 -7.58 14.53
CA ASN A 236 14.36 -7.21 13.93
C ASN A 236 14.34 -5.71 13.63
N MET A 237 15.31 -4.98 14.16
CA MET A 237 15.36 -3.53 14.00
C MET A 237 15.58 -3.08 12.55
N SER A 238 15.97 -4.01 11.66
CA SER A 238 16.08 -3.81 10.21
C SER A 238 14.76 -3.95 9.45
N ASP A 239 13.71 -4.46 10.10
CA ASP A 239 12.38 -4.54 9.52
C ASP A 239 11.80 -3.13 9.35
N THR A 240 10.97 -2.94 8.34
CA THR A 240 10.42 -1.62 7.96
C THR A 240 9.67 -0.94 9.11
N SER A 241 9.01 -1.72 9.98
CA SER A 241 8.28 -1.25 11.15
C SER A 241 9.19 -0.64 12.24
N PHE A 242 10.50 -0.94 12.22
CA PHE A 242 11.47 -0.41 13.18
C PHE A 242 12.43 0.60 12.56
N ARG A 243 12.99 0.32 11.37
CA ARG A 243 14.02 1.21 10.77
C ARG A 243 13.50 2.60 10.39
N SER A 244 12.18 2.77 10.31
CA SER A 244 11.51 4.06 10.06
C SER A 244 11.36 4.94 11.30
N LEU A 245 11.64 4.42 12.50
CA LEU A 245 11.36 5.11 13.77
C LEU A 245 12.37 6.23 14.10
N GLY A 246 13.59 6.20 13.56
CA GLY A 246 14.60 7.22 13.81
C GLY A 246 14.87 7.44 15.31
N THR A 247 15.01 8.70 15.74
CA THR A 247 15.18 9.05 17.16
C THR A 247 13.84 9.05 17.89
N LEU A 248 13.77 8.23 18.93
CA LEU A 248 12.62 8.12 19.82
C LEU A 248 12.81 9.07 21.02
N SER A 249 11.93 10.06 21.13
CA SER A 249 11.79 10.95 22.29
C SER A 249 10.54 10.65 23.13
N LEU A 250 9.74 9.67 22.71
CA LEU A 250 8.54 9.14 23.35
C LEU A 250 8.50 7.62 23.11
N SER A 251 7.82 6.89 23.99
CA SER A 251 7.69 5.44 23.83
C SER A 251 6.91 5.07 22.56
N ALA A 252 7.30 3.98 21.90
CA ALA A 252 6.62 3.44 20.74
C ALA A 252 6.42 1.93 20.89
N THR A 253 5.25 1.39 20.53
CA THR A 253 4.97 -0.04 20.59
C THR A 253 4.75 -0.58 19.18
N ILE A 254 5.51 -1.62 18.83
CA ILE A 254 5.46 -2.27 17.51
C ILE A 254 5.32 -3.77 17.77
N ASP A 255 4.22 -4.34 17.29
CA ASP A 255 3.91 -5.77 17.43
C ASP A 255 4.12 -6.29 18.87
N GLY A 256 3.66 -5.55 19.88
CA GLY A 256 3.78 -5.94 21.30
C GLY A 256 5.17 -5.80 21.93
N LEU A 257 6.14 -5.19 21.22
CA LEU A 257 7.41 -4.74 21.79
C LEU A 257 7.35 -3.22 21.99
N THR A 258 7.47 -2.77 23.23
CA THR A 258 7.46 -1.35 23.57
C THR A 258 8.88 -0.84 23.74
N LEU A 259 9.26 0.16 22.95
CA LEU A 259 10.53 0.88 23.03
C LEU A 259 10.33 2.10 23.93
N ASN A 260 10.74 2.04 25.20
CA ASN A 260 10.51 3.09 26.17
C ASN A 260 11.53 4.22 26.07
N ALA A 261 11.09 5.41 25.65
CA ALA A 261 11.93 6.60 25.54
C ALA A 261 11.21 7.84 26.11
N THR A 262 12.00 8.81 26.56
CA THR A 262 11.50 10.12 26.98
C THR A 262 12.30 11.23 26.30
N SER A 263 11.78 12.46 26.36
CA SER A 263 12.43 13.62 25.73
C SER A 263 13.83 13.88 26.29
N SER A 264 14.08 13.53 27.56
CA SER A 264 15.39 13.65 28.21
C SER A 264 16.25 12.39 28.15
N LYS A 265 15.66 11.23 27.86
CA LYS A 265 16.33 9.92 27.76
C LYS A 265 15.87 9.23 26.48
N THR A 266 16.38 9.73 25.37
CA THR A 266 16.06 9.24 24.02
C THR A 266 16.73 7.90 23.72
N MET A 267 16.18 7.18 22.75
CA MET A 267 16.80 6.07 22.02
C MET A 267 16.79 6.39 20.53
N SER A 268 17.49 5.63 19.69
CA SER A 268 17.39 5.83 18.24
C SER A 268 17.52 4.53 17.48
N VAL A 269 16.62 4.28 16.54
CA VAL A 269 16.83 3.27 15.50
C VAL A 269 17.70 3.89 14.42
N THR A 270 18.91 3.38 14.26
CA THR A 270 19.93 3.95 13.37
C THR A 270 20.52 2.90 12.47
N ASN A 271 20.93 3.33 11.27
CA ASN A 271 21.67 2.48 10.34
C ASN A 271 23.05 2.21 10.95
N SER A 272 23.30 0.97 11.32
CA SER A 272 24.53 0.54 11.99
C SER A 272 24.81 -0.90 11.63
N ALA A 273 24.99 -1.16 10.33
CA ALA A 273 25.10 -2.52 9.80
C ALA A 273 26.08 -3.40 10.60
N ALA A 274 25.61 -4.56 11.05
CA ALA A 274 26.42 -5.57 11.71
C ALA A 274 25.94 -6.97 11.30
N THR A 275 26.88 -7.89 11.12
CA THR A 275 26.60 -9.25 10.66
C THR A 275 26.88 -10.25 11.77
N LEU A 276 25.94 -11.17 11.99
CA LEU A 276 26.10 -12.33 12.86
C LEU A 276 25.59 -13.56 12.09
N ASP A 277 26.40 -14.61 12.02
CA ASP A 277 26.05 -15.89 11.38
C ASP A 277 25.49 -15.74 9.95
N GLY A 278 26.13 -14.88 9.15
CA GLY A 278 25.73 -14.60 7.76
C GLY A 278 24.49 -13.70 7.61
N THR A 279 23.80 -13.39 8.71
CA THR A 279 22.66 -12.46 8.73
C THR A 279 23.16 -11.04 8.97
N THR A 280 22.93 -10.14 8.01
CA THR A 280 23.26 -8.72 8.16
C THR A 280 22.06 -7.95 8.70
N TYR A 281 22.23 -7.34 9.87
CA TYR A 281 21.28 -6.42 10.47
C TYR A 281 21.71 -4.99 10.13
N ASN A 282 20.97 -4.35 9.22
CA ASN A 282 21.28 -3.00 8.74
C ASN A 282 20.99 -1.91 9.78
N TYR A 283 20.06 -2.15 10.70
CA TYR A 283 19.66 -1.18 11.71
C TYR A 283 19.73 -1.77 13.12
N CYS A 284 19.99 -0.91 14.10
CA CYS A 284 19.90 -1.22 15.53
C CYS A 284 19.11 -0.16 16.28
N LEU A 285 18.50 -0.56 17.38
CA LEU A 285 18.08 0.33 18.44
C LEU A 285 19.29 0.66 19.33
N ALA A 286 19.81 1.87 19.19
CA ALA A 286 20.82 2.43 20.08
C ALA A 286 20.15 2.95 21.36
N LEU A 287 20.43 2.31 22.49
CA LEU A 287 19.87 2.73 23.80
C LEU A 287 20.46 4.07 24.29
N GLY A 288 21.65 4.46 23.79
CA GLY A 288 22.26 5.76 24.06
C GLY A 288 22.77 5.99 25.50
N GLY A 289 22.71 4.98 26.38
CA GLY A 289 23.23 5.03 27.76
C GLY A 289 22.48 4.10 28.71
N GLY A 290 22.66 4.29 30.02
CA GLY A 290 21.92 3.54 31.04
C GLY A 290 20.40 3.80 30.96
N GLY A 291 19.62 2.75 31.19
CA GLY A 291 18.15 2.78 31.18
C GLY A 291 17.52 2.29 32.49
N SER A 292 16.20 2.24 32.50
CA SER A 292 15.36 1.74 33.59
C SER A 292 14.06 1.14 33.03
N THR A 293 13.16 0.66 33.88
CA THR A 293 11.81 0.25 33.45
C THR A 293 10.99 1.40 32.83
N SER A 294 11.41 2.66 32.97
CA SER A 294 10.68 3.84 32.48
C SER A 294 11.31 4.52 31.27
N TYR A 295 12.57 4.24 30.92
CA TYR A 295 13.25 4.86 29.79
C TYR A 295 14.46 4.07 29.32
N ARG A 296 14.87 4.27 28.06
CA ARG A 296 15.99 3.58 27.40
C ARG A 296 15.93 2.06 27.60
N SER A 297 14.72 1.53 27.52
CA SER A 297 14.43 0.12 27.72
C SER A 297 13.51 -0.42 26.65
N VAL A 298 13.55 -1.72 26.51
CA VAL A 298 12.59 -2.46 25.70
C VAL A 298 11.72 -3.27 26.65
N GLN A 299 10.41 -3.21 26.45
CA GLN A 299 9.40 -3.83 27.29
C GLN A 299 8.58 -4.82 26.47
N MET A 300 8.26 -5.96 27.08
CA MET A 300 7.42 -7.00 26.48
C MET A 300 6.83 -7.91 27.55
N ASP A 301 5.73 -8.58 27.23
CA ASP A 301 5.11 -9.58 28.09
C ASP A 301 5.68 -10.98 27.80
N ILE A 302 5.78 -11.78 28.86
CA ILE A 302 6.13 -13.19 28.80
C ILE A 302 5.02 -14.03 29.47
N ASP A 303 4.89 -15.26 29.01
CA ASP A 303 3.98 -16.26 29.57
C ASP A 303 4.72 -17.60 29.67
N GLY A 304 4.31 -18.46 30.61
CA GLY A 304 4.91 -19.77 30.84
C GLY A 304 6.43 -19.74 31.02
N THR A 305 7.13 -20.70 30.42
CA THR A 305 8.60 -20.66 30.33
C THR A 305 8.97 -20.02 29.00
N THR A 306 9.52 -18.81 29.05
CA THR A 306 9.92 -18.02 27.89
C THR A 306 11.42 -17.83 27.86
N THR A 307 12.04 -18.20 26.75
CA THR A 307 13.46 -17.91 26.49
C THR A 307 13.58 -16.61 25.70
N VAL A 308 14.14 -15.58 26.33
CA VAL A 308 14.42 -14.28 25.72
C VAL A 308 15.81 -14.31 25.11
N LYS A 309 15.91 -14.04 23.82
CA LYS A 309 17.15 -13.96 23.04
C LYS A 309 17.34 -12.53 22.55
N VAL A 310 18.51 -11.94 22.79
CA VAL A 310 18.82 -10.56 22.37
C VAL A 310 20.11 -10.58 21.56
N THR A 311 20.01 -10.18 20.29
CA THR A 311 21.16 -9.96 19.40
C THR A 311 21.61 -8.52 19.55
N ALA A 312 22.76 -8.30 20.19
CA ALA A 312 23.25 -6.98 20.55
C ALA A 312 24.78 -6.92 20.63
N LYS A 313 25.33 -5.70 20.58
CA LYS A 313 26.73 -5.40 20.89
C LYS A 313 26.85 -4.12 21.71
N SER A 314 27.92 -4.04 22.48
CA SER A 314 28.39 -2.80 23.09
C SER A 314 28.58 -1.74 22.01
N SER A 315 28.17 -0.50 22.30
CA SER A 315 28.45 0.63 21.43
C SER A 315 29.89 1.14 21.55
N GLY A 316 30.73 0.48 22.38
CA GLY A 316 32.15 0.80 22.56
C GLY A 316 33.01 -0.47 22.65
N SER A 317 34.26 -0.33 23.12
CA SER A 317 35.25 -1.43 23.16
C SER A 317 35.13 -2.35 24.38
N SER A 318 34.52 -1.90 25.48
CA SER A 318 34.32 -2.72 26.68
C SER A 318 33.05 -3.57 26.60
N THR A 319 33.07 -4.74 27.23
CA THR A 319 31.85 -5.53 27.48
C THR A 319 30.88 -4.73 28.35
N ARG A 320 29.59 -4.76 28.01
CA ARG A 320 28.51 -4.08 28.73
C ARG A 320 27.37 -5.06 28.96
N THR A 321 26.50 -4.79 29.93
CA THR A 321 25.44 -5.73 30.31
C THR A 321 24.07 -5.13 30.05
N LEU A 322 23.19 -5.94 29.47
CA LEU A 322 21.74 -5.76 29.50
C LEU A 322 21.20 -6.46 30.74
N ALA A 323 20.55 -5.70 31.62
CA ALA A 323 19.75 -6.26 32.69
C ALA A 323 18.37 -6.61 32.14
N ILE A 324 17.87 -7.78 32.52
CA ILE A 324 16.49 -8.19 32.29
C ILE A 324 15.81 -8.17 33.66
N VAL A 325 14.81 -7.33 33.83
CA VAL A 325 14.07 -7.17 35.08
C VAL A 325 12.59 -7.46 34.86
N ASN A 326 11.91 -7.96 35.88
CA ASN A 326 10.45 -8.14 35.85
C ASN A 326 9.70 -6.81 36.11
N GLY A 327 8.37 -6.85 36.07
CA GLY A 327 7.51 -5.70 36.32
C GLY A 327 7.68 -5.01 37.69
N SER A 328 8.26 -5.69 38.69
CA SER A 328 8.59 -5.09 39.99
C SER A 328 10.01 -4.48 40.04
N GLY A 329 10.75 -4.52 38.93
CA GLY A 329 12.13 -4.01 38.84
C GLY A 329 13.18 -4.99 39.37
N THR A 330 12.81 -6.21 39.73
CA THR A 330 13.76 -7.24 40.20
C THR A 330 14.48 -7.86 39.01
N GLN A 331 15.82 -7.94 39.07
CA GLN A 331 16.60 -8.56 38.02
C GLN A 331 16.39 -10.07 37.98
N VAL A 332 15.95 -10.56 36.82
CA VAL A 332 15.67 -11.97 36.54
C VAL A 332 16.65 -12.58 35.54
N GLY A 333 17.53 -11.75 34.95
CA GLY A 333 18.54 -12.19 34.02
C GLY A 333 19.53 -11.11 33.62
N THR A 334 20.63 -11.53 33.00
CA THR A 334 21.63 -10.65 32.41
C THR A 334 22.12 -11.18 31.08
N ILE A 335 22.33 -10.30 30.12
CA ILE A 335 23.00 -10.61 28.85
C ILE A 335 24.24 -9.72 28.72
N ASN A 336 25.41 -10.33 28.55
CA ASN A 336 26.66 -9.60 28.30
C ASN A 336 26.82 -9.34 26.80
N CYS A 337 27.13 -8.10 26.43
CA CYS A 337 27.34 -7.63 25.07
C CYS A 337 28.78 -7.14 24.91
N THR A 338 29.58 -7.83 24.11
CA THR A 338 30.95 -7.40 23.75
C THR A 338 30.91 -6.38 22.62
N SER A 339 32.07 -5.90 22.14
CA SER A 339 32.15 -5.03 20.96
C SER A 339 31.72 -5.71 19.64
N THR A 340 31.68 -7.05 19.65
CA THR A 340 31.25 -7.89 18.53
C THR A 340 29.79 -8.26 18.69
N LEU A 341 29.04 -8.27 17.58
CA LEU A 341 27.63 -8.67 17.59
C LEU A 341 27.51 -10.12 18.06
N SER A 342 26.63 -10.37 19.02
CA SER A 342 26.37 -11.71 19.56
C SER A 342 24.92 -11.81 20.01
N THR A 343 24.38 -13.03 20.06
CA THR A 343 23.08 -13.31 20.67
C THR A 343 23.26 -13.90 22.06
N GLY A 344 22.80 -13.20 23.08
CA GLY A 344 22.68 -13.75 24.44
C GLY A 344 21.25 -14.19 24.73
N SER A 345 21.06 -15.08 25.70
CA SER A 345 19.74 -15.58 26.05
C SER A 345 19.55 -15.80 27.55
N VAL A 346 18.33 -15.61 28.04
CA VAL A 346 17.89 -15.96 29.39
C VAL A 346 16.52 -16.63 29.32
N SER A 347 16.35 -17.76 30.01
CA SER A 347 15.04 -18.39 30.20
C SER A 347 14.40 -17.90 31.50
N ILE A 348 13.15 -17.47 31.40
CA ILE A 348 12.37 -16.90 32.50
C ILE A 348 11.08 -17.68 32.59
N THR A 349 10.74 -18.16 33.79
CA THR A 349 9.49 -18.86 34.06
C THR A 349 8.56 -17.96 34.87
N GLY A 350 7.36 -17.72 34.35
CA GLY A 350 6.35 -16.89 34.97
C GLY A 350 5.52 -16.14 33.93
N THR A 351 4.54 -15.39 34.41
CA THR A 351 3.69 -14.55 33.57
C THR A 351 3.85 -13.08 33.95
N GLY A 352 3.80 -12.20 32.95
CA GLY A 352 3.83 -10.75 33.15
C GLY A 352 4.92 -10.04 32.35
N THR A 353 5.12 -8.76 32.65
CA THR A 353 6.00 -7.87 31.87
C THR A 353 7.45 -7.99 32.29
N ILE A 354 8.36 -7.95 31.32
CA ILE A 354 9.80 -7.78 31.52
C ILE A 354 10.31 -6.54 30.81
N TYR A 355 11.43 -6.02 31.29
CA TYR A 355 12.16 -4.89 30.72
C TYR A 355 13.62 -5.27 30.48
N ILE A 356 14.16 -4.83 29.35
CA ILE A 356 15.55 -5.04 28.94
C ILE A 356 16.20 -3.67 28.76
N TYR A 357 17.26 -3.38 29.51
CA TYR A 357 17.99 -2.12 29.40
C TYR A 357 19.45 -2.27 29.79
N SER A 358 20.30 -1.32 29.38
CA SER A 358 21.69 -1.29 29.85
C SER A 358 21.78 -0.69 31.25
N THR A 359 22.60 -1.27 32.13
CA THR A 359 22.79 -0.81 33.51
C THR A 359 23.61 0.47 33.64
N GLY A 360 24.25 0.96 32.58
CA GLY A 360 25.03 2.20 32.68
C GLY A 360 25.71 2.70 31.41
N SER A 361 25.42 2.17 30.22
CA SER A 361 26.20 2.48 29.01
C SER A 361 25.47 2.21 27.69
N GLY A 362 26.04 2.64 26.56
CA GLY A 362 25.44 2.41 25.24
C GLY A 362 25.54 0.95 24.77
N ILE A 363 24.40 0.35 24.43
CA ILE A 363 24.28 -0.94 23.76
C ILE A 363 23.38 -0.76 22.54
N ASN A 364 23.76 -1.41 21.44
CA ASN A 364 23.00 -1.45 20.20
C ASN A 364 22.30 -2.80 20.09
N ILE A 365 20.97 -2.80 20.14
CA ILE A 365 20.13 -4.00 20.01
C ILE A 365 19.68 -4.11 18.55
N TYR A 366 19.91 -5.26 17.93
CA TYR A 366 19.62 -5.50 16.52
C TYR A 366 18.40 -6.39 16.32
N LYS A 367 18.20 -7.35 17.22
CA LYS A 367 17.04 -8.24 17.22
C LYS A 367 16.69 -8.67 18.64
N ILE A 368 15.42 -8.78 18.93
CA ILE A 368 14.90 -9.47 20.11
C ILE A 368 14.03 -10.63 19.62
N GLN A 369 14.14 -11.79 20.27
CA GLN A 369 13.30 -12.94 20.01
C GLN A 369 12.87 -13.57 21.34
N VAL A 370 11.64 -14.06 21.39
CA VAL A 370 11.14 -14.90 22.48
C VAL A 370 10.62 -16.21 21.95
N ASP A 371 10.93 -17.27 22.67
CA ASP A 371 10.43 -18.62 22.43
C ASP A 371 9.71 -19.10 23.71
N THR A 372 8.40 -19.32 23.62
CA THR A 372 7.55 -19.70 24.75
C THR A 372 7.10 -21.15 24.63
N SER A 373 7.38 -21.97 25.64
CA SER A 373 6.90 -23.35 25.75
C SER A 373 5.79 -23.44 26.80
N GLY A 374 4.65 -24.06 26.45
CA GLY A 374 3.51 -24.23 27.35
C GLY A 374 3.26 -25.69 27.77
N THR A 375 3.13 -25.96 29.07
CA THR A 375 2.43 -27.14 29.60
C THR A 375 1.01 -26.75 29.98
N LEU A 376 0.00 -27.51 29.53
CA LEU A 376 -1.38 -27.41 30.03
C LEU A 376 -1.53 -28.24 31.32
N PRO A 377 -2.03 -27.68 32.44
CA PRO A 377 -2.78 -28.43 33.43
C PRO A 377 -4.25 -28.44 33.03
N GLY A 378 -4.84 -29.64 33.06
CA GLY A 378 -6.17 -29.94 32.54
C GLY A 378 -7.34 -29.29 33.28
N SER A 379 -8.44 -29.23 32.54
CA SER A 379 -9.76 -28.76 32.97
C SER A 379 -10.39 -29.70 34.01
N SER A 380 -10.93 -29.14 35.09
CA SER A 380 -12.11 -29.71 35.75
C SER A 380 -12.97 -28.62 36.39
N SER A 381 -14.26 -28.71 36.06
CA SER A 381 -15.42 -27.95 36.53
C SER A 381 -15.70 -28.04 38.03
N SER A 382 -16.30 -27.00 38.62
CA SER A 382 -17.58 -27.09 39.37
C SER A 382 -18.01 -25.75 39.99
N ALA A 383 -19.32 -25.62 40.21
CA ALA A 383 -20.08 -24.40 40.44
C ALA A 383 -20.26 -23.97 41.91
N SER A 384 -20.75 -22.73 42.04
CA SER A 384 -21.82 -22.23 42.95
C SER A 384 -21.53 -21.47 44.26
N SER A 385 -22.24 -20.33 44.33
CA SER A 385 -22.98 -19.70 45.45
C SER A 385 -22.32 -18.81 46.53
N SER A 386 -22.64 -17.51 46.39
CA SER A 386 -23.29 -16.58 47.36
C SER A 386 -22.61 -16.04 48.63
N SER A 387 -22.66 -14.70 48.71
CA SER A 387 -23.07 -13.80 49.83
C SER A 387 -22.04 -12.95 50.60
N SER A 388 -22.21 -11.63 50.40
CA SER A 388 -22.17 -10.47 51.32
C SER A 388 -20.95 -10.05 52.17
N SER A 389 -20.56 -8.78 51.93
CA SER A 389 -20.02 -7.71 52.83
C SER A 389 -18.74 -8.00 53.63
N THR A 390 -17.67 -7.22 53.50
CA THR A 390 -17.57 -5.81 53.91
C THR A 390 -16.34 -5.15 53.28
N ALA A 391 -16.45 -3.85 52.96
CA ALA A 391 -15.43 -3.03 52.34
C ALA A 391 -14.17 -2.84 53.21
N THR A 392 -12.99 -2.88 52.58
CA THR A 392 -11.86 -2.02 52.94
C THR A 392 -11.12 -1.66 51.66
N ALA A 393 -11.07 -0.36 51.37
CA ALA A 393 -10.49 0.19 50.15
C ALA A 393 -8.98 0.00 50.11
N THR A 394 -8.45 -0.43 48.98
CA THR A 394 -7.05 -0.19 48.59
C THR A 394 -7.03 0.05 47.09
N ALA A 395 -6.86 1.32 46.73
CA ALA A 395 -6.71 1.76 45.35
C ALA A 395 -5.45 1.10 44.75
N THR A 396 -5.64 0.25 43.75
CA THR A 396 -4.56 -0.17 42.85
C THR A 396 -5.04 0.11 41.44
N THR A 397 -4.46 1.16 40.88
CA THR A 397 -4.74 1.73 39.57
C THR A 397 -4.33 0.74 38.48
N THR A 398 -5.29 -0.04 37.98
CA THR A 398 -5.13 -0.85 36.77
C THR A 398 -5.00 0.10 35.59
N THR A 399 -3.77 0.39 35.16
CA THR A 399 -3.51 1.11 33.90
C THR A 399 -3.52 0.11 32.77
N SER A 400 -4.71 -0.14 32.24
CA SER A 400 -4.91 -0.66 30.90
C SER A 400 -4.19 0.24 29.90
N SER A 401 -3.17 -0.27 29.21
CA SER A 401 -2.46 0.46 28.16
C SER A 401 -3.37 0.62 26.94
N SER A 402 -4.16 1.69 26.93
CA SER A 402 -4.87 2.18 25.75
C SER A 402 -3.85 2.63 24.70
N THR A 403 -3.73 1.89 23.60
CA THR A 403 -3.19 2.44 22.36
C THR A 403 -4.05 3.63 21.97
N SER A 404 -3.45 4.83 21.97
CA SER A 404 -4.09 6.07 21.54
C SER A 404 -4.80 5.89 20.20
N SER A 405 -6.09 6.22 20.18
CA SER A 405 -7.02 6.07 19.05
C SER A 405 -7.70 7.39 18.69
N ALA A 406 -7.10 8.50 19.12
CA ALA A 406 -7.53 9.83 18.74
C ALA A 406 -7.36 10.03 17.21
N VAL A 407 -8.25 10.82 16.62
CA VAL A 407 -8.13 11.27 15.23
C VAL A 407 -6.74 11.86 15.00
N ASP A 408 -6.11 11.42 13.92
CA ASP A 408 -4.79 11.86 13.49
C ASP A 408 -3.64 11.49 14.45
N ALA A 409 -3.85 10.55 15.38
CA ALA A 409 -2.83 10.11 16.35
C ALA A 409 -1.53 9.62 15.70
N ASN A 410 -1.57 9.23 14.43
CA ASN A 410 -0.42 8.75 13.67
C ASN A 410 0.39 9.87 12.97
N GLY A 411 0.08 11.14 13.25
CA GLY A 411 0.83 12.28 12.71
C GLY A 411 0.51 12.63 11.26
N TYR A 412 -0.64 12.21 10.76
CA TYR A 412 -1.18 12.57 9.45
C TYR A 412 -2.72 12.61 9.54
N PRO A 413 -3.41 13.34 8.63
CA PRO A 413 -4.85 13.43 8.68
C PRO A 413 -5.49 12.10 8.29
N ASP A 414 -6.23 11.49 9.21
CA ASP A 414 -6.93 10.23 8.98
C ASP A 414 -8.01 10.39 7.91
N GLN A 415 -8.13 9.39 7.02
CA GLN A 415 -9.28 9.30 6.13
C GLN A 415 -10.48 8.74 6.91
N LEU A 416 -11.33 9.63 7.37
CA LEU A 416 -12.55 9.29 8.08
C LEU A 416 -13.70 9.07 7.11
N MET A 417 -14.54 8.09 7.41
CA MET A 417 -15.71 7.70 6.64
C MET A 417 -16.98 7.86 7.47
N GLU A 418 -18.05 8.31 6.82
CA GLU A 418 -19.41 8.31 7.36
C GLU A 418 -20.20 7.18 6.69
N PHE A 419 -20.80 6.31 7.50
CA PHE A 419 -21.63 5.21 7.00
C PHE A 419 -23.10 5.63 7.07
N VAL A 420 -23.75 5.75 5.92
CA VAL A 420 -25.14 6.20 5.83
C VAL A 420 -26.03 5.02 5.44
N CYS A 421 -26.90 4.59 6.35
CA CYS A 421 -27.81 3.49 6.09
C CYS A 421 -28.80 3.85 4.98
N THR A 422 -29.02 2.93 4.05
CA THR A 422 -29.85 3.20 2.87
C THR A 422 -31.35 3.14 3.13
N SER A 423 -31.79 2.58 4.28
CA SER A 423 -33.21 2.52 4.64
C SER A 423 -33.77 3.83 5.18
N ASP A 424 -32.99 4.57 5.97
CA ASP A 424 -33.43 5.79 6.67
C ASP A 424 -32.59 7.03 6.30
N GLY A 425 -31.43 6.84 5.67
CA GLY A 425 -30.52 7.93 5.34
C GLY A 425 -29.71 8.44 6.53
N TYR A 426 -29.69 7.73 7.66
CA TYR A 426 -29.03 8.17 8.89
C TYR A 426 -27.63 7.56 9.03
N PHE A 427 -26.80 8.23 9.83
CA PHE A 427 -25.44 7.79 10.10
C PHE A 427 -25.37 6.67 11.13
N VAL A 428 -24.46 5.71 10.92
CA VAL A 428 -24.02 4.78 11.97
C VAL A 428 -23.21 5.56 13.01
N THR A 429 -23.70 5.63 14.25
CA THR A 429 -23.18 6.54 15.27
C THR A 429 -22.86 5.79 16.57
N ASP A 430 -21.70 6.08 17.15
CA ASP A 430 -21.34 5.60 18.49
C ASP A 430 -22.05 6.41 19.58
N SER A 431 -22.85 5.75 20.42
CA SER A 431 -23.54 6.37 21.56
C SER A 431 -22.82 6.11 22.89
N SER A 432 -21.59 5.60 22.86
CA SER A 432 -20.77 5.13 24.00
C SER A 432 -21.25 3.84 24.68
N SER A 433 -22.55 3.52 24.62
CA SER A 433 -23.13 2.29 25.17
C SER A 433 -23.62 1.32 24.09
N SER A 434 -23.98 1.83 22.91
CA SER A 434 -24.43 1.07 21.75
C SER A 434 -24.04 1.78 20.45
N VAL A 435 -24.35 1.16 19.32
CA VAL A 435 -24.26 1.82 18.00
C VAL A 435 -25.68 2.06 17.49
N VAL A 436 -25.97 3.30 17.11
CA VAL A 436 -27.33 3.79 16.80
C VAL A 436 -27.39 4.51 15.46
N ALA A 437 -28.58 4.62 14.89
CA ALA A 437 -28.85 5.50 13.75
C ALA A 437 -29.08 6.93 14.24
N SER A 438 -28.39 7.91 13.64
CA SER A 438 -28.58 9.33 13.93
C SER A 438 -28.55 10.16 12.66
N SER A 439 -29.47 11.12 12.53
CA SER A 439 -29.46 12.11 11.45
C SER A 439 -28.51 13.29 11.73
N THR A 440 -27.97 13.39 12.94
CA THR A 440 -27.13 14.52 13.37
C THR A 440 -25.67 14.24 13.07
N SER A 441 -25.03 15.10 12.26
CA SER A 441 -23.59 15.03 12.00
C SER A 441 -22.79 15.37 13.27
N SER A 442 -21.71 14.63 13.55
CA SER A 442 -20.85 14.81 14.72
C SER A 442 -19.57 14.00 14.55
N THR A 443 -18.58 14.13 15.42
CA THR A 443 -17.41 13.22 15.41
C THR A 443 -17.77 11.77 15.72
N ALA A 444 -18.90 11.53 16.40
CA ALA A 444 -19.34 10.19 16.81
C ALA A 444 -19.87 9.32 15.66
N ASN A 445 -20.11 9.90 14.47
CA ASN A 445 -20.50 9.15 13.27
C ASN A 445 -19.39 9.04 12.21
N ARG A 446 -18.17 9.44 12.57
CA ARG A 446 -17.00 9.35 11.71
C ARG A 446 -16.16 8.14 12.12
N TRP A 447 -15.75 7.34 11.14
CA TRP A 447 -15.09 6.07 11.36
C TRP A 447 -13.82 5.95 10.54
N LYS A 448 -12.72 5.58 11.18
CA LYS A 448 -11.47 5.18 10.53
C LYS A 448 -11.53 3.68 10.21
N ILE A 449 -11.29 3.32 8.96
CA ILE A 449 -11.20 1.92 8.54
C ILE A 449 -9.73 1.53 8.49
N VAL A 450 -9.35 0.45 9.17
CA VAL A 450 -7.98 -0.05 9.25
C VAL A 450 -7.93 -1.45 8.69
N TYR A 451 -7.20 -1.63 7.58
CA TYR A 451 -6.93 -2.95 7.01
C TYR A 451 -6.00 -3.75 7.93
N VAL A 452 -6.40 -4.97 8.30
CA VAL A 452 -5.64 -5.85 9.21
C VAL A 452 -5.15 -7.15 8.56
N GLY A 453 -5.27 -7.27 7.22
CA GLY A 453 -4.89 -8.47 6.47
C GLY A 453 -6.09 -9.33 6.07
N SER A 454 -5.91 -10.20 5.08
CA SER A 454 -6.94 -11.16 4.61
C SER A 454 -8.31 -10.52 4.29
N SER A 455 -8.30 -9.29 3.79
CA SER A 455 -9.51 -8.49 3.49
C SER A 455 -10.39 -8.18 4.70
N GLN A 456 -9.83 -8.26 5.92
CA GLN A 456 -10.50 -7.89 7.16
C GLN A 456 -10.13 -6.47 7.58
N TYR A 457 -11.06 -5.82 8.26
CA TYR A 457 -10.93 -4.44 8.72
C TYR A 457 -11.32 -4.32 10.19
N GLN A 458 -10.56 -3.50 10.92
CA GLN A 458 -11.01 -2.92 12.17
C GLN A 458 -11.57 -1.53 11.89
N ILE A 459 -12.72 -1.20 12.47
CA ILE A 459 -13.44 0.05 12.22
C ILE A 459 -13.47 0.84 13.52
N ILE A 460 -12.77 1.98 13.57
CA ILE A 460 -12.50 2.73 14.80
C ILE A 460 -13.29 4.03 14.78
N ASN A 461 -14.06 4.29 15.82
CA ASN A 461 -14.81 5.53 15.94
C ASN A 461 -13.88 6.72 16.21
N ALA A 462 -14.04 7.82 15.48
CA ALA A 462 -13.23 9.02 15.61
C ALA A 462 -13.40 9.73 16.97
N SER A 463 -14.61 9.69 17.56
CA SER A 463 -14.90 10.39 18.82
C SER A 463 -14.41 9.61 20.04
N SER A 464 -14.74 8.31 20.11
CA SER A 464 -14.39 7.49 21.28
C SER A 464 -13.05 6.77 21.15
N GLY A 465 -12.51 6.67 19.93
CA GLY A 465 -11.31 5.88 19.65
C GLY A 465 -11.51 4.37 19.87
N LYS A 466 -12.76 3.90 19.92
CA LYS A 466 -13.11 2.50 20.17
C LYS A 466 -13.44 1.79 18.86
N ALA A 467 -13.14 0.50 18.80
CA ALA A 467 -13.47 -0.35 17.66
C ALA A 467 -14.94 -0.79 17.68
N LEU A 468 -15.59 -0.72 16.52
CA LEU A 468 -16.89 -1.34 16.28
C LEU A 468 -16.78 -2.84 16.56
N SER A 469 -17.57 -3.30 17.52
CA SER A 469 -17.48 -4.63 18.08
C SER A 469 -18.85 -5.31 18.06
N TYR A 470 -18.85 -6.63 17.96
CA TYR A 470 -20.06 -7.44 18.07
C TYR A 470 -19.91 -8.57 19.09
N ASN A 471 -21.00 -8.92 19.77
CA ASN A 471 -21.07 -10.09 20.65
C ASN A 471 -22.44 -10.75 20.48
N GLY A 472 -22.46 -11.94 19.88
CA GLY A 472 -23.70 -12.53 19.39
C GLY A 472 -24.37 -11.61 18.38
N SER A 473 -25.59 -11.17 18.67
CA SER A 473 -26.34 -10.21 17.83
C SER A 473 -26.15 -8.74 18.25
N SER A 474 -25.55 -8.47 19.41
CA SER A 474 -25.38 -7.11 19.92
C SER A 474 -24.19 -6.42 19.27
N VAL A 475 -24.32 -5.13 18.96
CA VAL A 475 -23.25 -4.29 18.41
C VAL A 475 -23.00 -3.11 19.34
N SER A 476 -21.73 -2.82 19.61
CA SER A 476 -21.28 -1.72 20.47
C SER A 476 -19.88 -1.24 20.02
N THR A 477 -19.29 -0.32 20.76
CA THR A 477 -17.88 0.04 20.62
C THR A 477 -17.08 -0.43 21.84
N ALA A 478 -15.88 -0.95 21.63
CA ALA A 478 -15.00 -1.43 22.70
C ALA A 478 -13.55 -0.97 22.48
N ALA A 479 -12.72 -1.03 23.54
CA ALA A 479 -11.30 -0.74 23.42
C ALA A 479 -10.67 -1.60 22.31
N ILE A 480 -9.76 -1.02 21.54
CA ILE A 480 -9.08 -1.68 20.43
C ILE A 480 -8.35 -2.91 20.96
N ALA A 481 -8.61 -4.06 20.33
CA ALA A 481 -7.95 -5.33 20.63
C ALA A 481 -7.81 -6.17 19.35
N SER A 482 -6.85 -7.09 19.34
CA SER A 482 -6.73 -8.08 18.25
C SER A 482 -7.75 -9.22 18.45
N SER A 483 -9.03 -8.91 18.29
CA SER A 483 -10.14 -9.83 18.54
C SER A 483 -10.96 -10.05 17.28
N SER A 484 -11.37 -11.30 17.02
CA SER A 484 -12.28 -11.63 15.92
C SER A 484 -13.61 -10.87 16.03
N SER A 485 -14.06 -10.54 17.24
CA SER A 485 -15.26 -9.73 17.49
C SER A 485 -15.16 -8.26 17.06
N GLN A 486 -13.99 -7.81 16.61
CA GLN A 486 -13.72 -6.45 16.11
C GLN A 486 -13.32 -6.41 14.64
N TYR A 487 -13.29 -7.57 13.99
CA TYR A 487 -12.90 -7.69 12.60
C TYR A 487 -14.13 -7.86 11.71
N TRP A 488 -14.12 -7.10 10.62
CA TRP A 488 -15.24 -7.02 9.69
C TRP A 488 -14.73 -7.24 8.26
N TYR A 489 -15.51 -7.93 7.45
CA TYR A 489 -15.40 -7.83 5.99
C TYR A 489 -16.28 -6.67 5.51
N ILE A 490 -15.75 -5.91 4.55
CA ILE A 490 -16.50 -4.85 3.86
C ILE A 490 -16.62 -5.28 2.40
N ALA A 491 -17.85 -5.35 1.89
CA ALA A 491 -18.11 -5.78 0.52
C ALA A 491 -19.16 -4.88 -0.15
N PRO A 492 -19.03 -4.62 -1.46
CA PRO A 492 -20.03 -3.84 -2.18
C PRO A 492 -21.36 -4.59 -2.31
N THR A 493 -22.46 -3.85 -2.35
CA THR A 493 -23.82 -4.35 -2.61
C THR A 493 -24.49 -3.67 -3.81
N LYS A 494 -24.00 -2.51 -4.22
CA LYS A 494 -24.48 -1.76 -5.39
C LYS A 494 -23.33 -0.95 -6.00
N THR A 495 -23.29 -0.86 -7.32
CA THR A 495 -22.43 0.08 -8.06
C THR A 495 -23.25 1.23 -8.64
N ASP A 496 -22.62 2.37 -8.87
CA ASP A 496 -23.21 3.48 -9.60
C ASP A 496 -23.09 3.31 -11.12
N ALA A 497 -23.57 4.31 -11.87
CA ALA A 497 -23.57 4.29 -13.34
C ALA A 497 -22.16 4.31 -13.97
N ASN A 498 -21.12 4.67 -13.21
CA ASN A 498 -19.73 4.69 -13.66
C ASN A 498 -18.98 3.41 -13.25
N GLY A 499 -19.63 2.48 -12.54
CA GLY A 499 -19.04 1.25 -12.03
C GLY A 499 -18.38 1.39 -10.66
N ASP A 500 -18.45 2.55 -10.01
CA ASP A 500 -17.90 2.75 -8.67
C ASP A 500 -18.83 2.10 -7.63
N SER A 501 -18.24 1.51 -6.59
CA SER A 501 -19.01 0.89 -5.50
C SER A 501 -19.72 1.96 -4.67
N LEU A 502 -21.06 1.93 -4.70
CA LEU A 502 -21.95 2.94 -4.12
C LEU A 502 -22.39 2.56 -2.69
N ASN A 503 -22.84 1.31 -2.52
CA ASN A 503 -23.28 0.79 -1.23
C ASN A 503 -22.42 -0.39 -0.81
N TYR A 504 -22.27 -0.56 0.50
CA TYR A 504 -21.47 -1.60 1.13
C TYR A 504 -22.27 -2.31 2.23
N LYS A 505 -21.84 -3.52 2.56
CA LYS A 505 -22.25 -4.26 3.75
C LYS A 505 -21.04 -4.52 4.64
N LEU A 506 -21.28 -4.54 5.95
CA LEU A 506 -20.28 -4.90 6.96
C LEU A 506 -20.65 -6.27 7.51
N LEU A 507 -19.77 -7.26 7.34
CA LEU A 507 -19.97 -8.64 7.78
C LEU A 507 -19.01 -8.97 8.93
N PRO A 508 -19.47 -9.55 10.04
CA PRO A 508 -18.59 -10.09 11.07
C PRO A 508 -17.57 -11.07 10.48
N ALA A 509 -16.28 -10.91 10.79
CA ALA A 509 -15.25 -11.81 10.25
C ALA A 509 -15.41 -13.27 10.72
N SER A 510 -16.02 -13.47 11.89
CA SER A 510 -16.32 -14.81 12.43
C SER A 510 -17.56 -15.47 11.80
N ASP A 511 -18.41 -14.73 11.12
CA ASP A 511 -19.66 -15.23 10.52
C ASP A 511 -20.11 -14.33 9.37
N SER A 512 -19.56 -14.59 8.17
CA SER A 512 -19.85 -13.81 6.97
C SER A 512 -21.27 -14.02 6.42
N SER A 513 -22.08 -14.90 7.03
CA SER A 513 -23.49 -15.08 6.67
C SER A 513 -24.40 -13.99 7.27
N LYS A 514 -23.86 -13.21 8.22
CA LYS A 514 -24.57 -12.11 8.88
C LYS A 514 -24.00 -10.75 8.49
N ALA A 515 -24.78 -9.71 8.69
CA ALA A 515 -24.39 -8.33 8.44
C ALA A 515 -24.78 -7.42 9.60
N LEU A 516 -24.11 -6.27 9.70
CA LEU A 516 -24.58 -5.14 10.47
C LEU A 516 -25.96 -4.72 9.96
N THR A 517 -26.94 -4.70 10.84
CA THR A 517 -28.35 -4.49 10.52
C THR A 517 -28.96 -3.45 11.44
N LEU A 518 -29.59 -2.44 10.86
CA LEU A 518 -30.44 -1.51 11.59
C LEU A 518 -31.73 -2.22 12.06
N SER A 519 -32.00 -2.17 13.35
CA SER A 519 -33.22 -2.69 13.99
C SER A 519 -33.80 -1.62 14.92
N GLY A 520 -34.94 -1.03 14.52
CA GLY A 520 -35.43 0.20 15.15
C GLY A 520 -34.43 1.33 14.96
N SER A 521 -33.92 1.89 16.06
CA SER A 521 -32.90 2.95 16.06
C SER A 521 -31.49 2.45 16.40
N SER A 522 -31.30 1.15 16.62
CA SER A 522 -30.03 0.56 17.05
C SER A 522 -29.50 -0.45 16.04
N TYR A 523 -28.19 -0.65 16.03
CA TYR A 523 -27.55 -1.65 15.19
C TYR A 523 -27.36 -2.98 15.91
N SER A 524 -27.51 -4.05 15.16
CA SER A 524 -27.33 -5.44 15.58
C SER A 524 -26.64 -6.23 14.47
N VAL A 525 -26.32 -7.49 14.72
CA VAL A 525 -25.87 -8.44 13.68
C VAL A 525 -27.01 -9.43 13.42
N SER A 526 -27.44 -9.55 12.16
CA SER A 526 -28.46 -10.54 11.75
C SER A 526 -28.16 -11.13 10.37
N SER A 527 -28.87 -12.20 9.99
CA SER A 527 -28.67 -12.90 8.71
C SER A 527 -28.72 -11.92 7.54
N PHE A 528 -27.73 -11.99 6.66
CA PHE A 528 -27.64 -11.12 5.51
C PHE A 528 -28.73 -11.47 4.49
N SER A 529 -29.57 -10.49 4.16
CA SER A 529 -30.68 -10.59 3.19
C SER A 529 -30.62 -9.52 2.10
N ASN A 530 -29.54 -8.72 2.07
CA ASN A 530 -29.39 -7.57 1.17
C ASN A 530 -30.50 -6.51 1.35
N ALA A 531 -31.11 -6.46 2.54
CA ALA A 531 -32.10 -5.43 2.87
C ALA A 531 -31.46 -4.04 2.95
N ALA A 532 -32.25 -2.99 2.72
CA ALA A 532 -31.78 -1.61 2.81
C ALA A 532 -31.23 -1.25 4.21
N THR A 533 -31.72 -1.92 5.26
CA THR A 533 -31.22 -1.80 6.65
C THR A 533 -29.83 -2.42 6.87
N GLN A 534 -29.28 -3.12 5.87
CA GLN A 534 -27.97 -3.78 5.88
C GLN A 534 -27.00 -3.20 4.85
N CYS A 535 -27.43 -2.16 4.13
CA CYS A 535 -26.66 -1.53 3.08
C CYS A 535 -26.34 -0.08 3.47
N PHE A 536 -25.08 0.32 3.27
CA PHE A 536 -24.56 1.60 3.72
C PHE A 536 -23.84 2.30 2.58
N ARG A 537 -24.18 3.56 2.31
CA ARG A 537 -23.31 4.45 1.52
C ARG A 537 -22.09 4.80 2.36
N PHE A 538 -20.91 4.72 1.77
CA PHE A 538 -19.66 5.15 2.39
C PHE A 538 -19.30 6.52 1.83
N ASN A 539 -19.36 7.54 2.69
CA ASN A 539 -19.00 8.92 2.32
C ASN A 539 -17.67 9.28 2.97
N SER A 540 -16.70 9.77 2.20
CA SER A 540 -15.49 10.35 2.78
C SER A 540 -15.86 11.64 3.52
N HIS A 541 -15.59 11.69 4.82
CA HIS A 541 -15.86 12.88 5.60
C HIS A 541 -15.01 14.06 5.10
N GLY A 542 -15.65 15.21 4.90
CA GLY A 542 -15.04 16.40 4.31
C GLY A 542 -15.17 16.50 2.79
N ALA A 543 -15.52 15.41 2.09
CA ALA A 543 -15.68 15.45 0.63
C ALA A 543 -16.98 16.19 0.25
N GLU A 544 -16.82 17.37 -0.33
CA GLU A 544 -17.94 18.19 -0.82
C GLU A 544 -18.12 18.02 -2.34
N GLY A 545 -19.31 18.39 -2.83
CA GLY A 545 -19.55 18.52 -4.26
C GLY A 545 -19.48 17.20 -5.04
N PHE A 546 -18.88 17.23 -6.23
CA PHE A 546 -18.85 16.08 -7.13
C PHE A 546 -17.97 14.90 -6.65
N ALA A 547 -17.02 15.11 -5.73
CA ALA A 547 -16.34 14.03 -5.02
C ALA A 547 -17.19 13.41 -3.90
N GLY A 548 -18.16 14.16 -3.38
CA GLY A 548 -19.15 13.66 -2.43
C GLY A 548 -20.13 12.67 -3.08
N TYR A 549 -21.06 12.15 -2.28
CA TYR A 549 -22.23 11.47 -2.81
C TYR A 549 -23.11 12.49 -3.53
N CYS A 550 -23.37 12.26 -4.81
CA CYS A 550 -24.11 13.21 -5.65
C CYS A 550 -24.96 12.49 -6.71
N LYS A 551 -25.54 13.27 -7.61
CA LYS A 551 -26.19 12.80 -8.83
C LYS A 551 -25.40 13.29 -10.04
N ASN A 552 -25.35 12.48 -11.09
CA ASN A 552 -24.88 12.93 -12.40
C ASN A 552 -25.91 13.88 -13.06
N MET A 553 -25.60 14.38 -14.26
CA MET A 553 -26.47 15.34 -14.97
C MET A 553 -27.80 14.74 -15.43
N SER A 554 -27.93 13.41 -15.42
CA SER A 554 -29.17 12.68 -15.73
C SER A 554 -29.97 12.31 -14.48
N GLY A 555 -29.52 12.70 -13.28
CA GLY A 555 -30.19 12.42 -12.01
C GLY A 555 -29.85 11.06 -11.38
N ASN A 556 -28.94 10.27 -11.97
CA ASN A 556 -28.51 9.00 -11.39
C ASN A 556 -27.54 9.22 -10.22
N GLU A 557 -27.67 8.45 -9.15
CA GLU A 557 -26.74 8.45 -8.02
C GLU A 557 -25.30 8.18 -8.47
N LYS A 558 -24.34 8.83 -7.82
CA LYS A 558 -22.90 8.67 -7.99
C LYS A 558 -22.25 8.53 -6.62
N ALA A 559 -21.37 7.54 -6.47
CA ALA A 559 -20.74 7.20 -5.21
C ALA A 559 -19.82 8.32 -4.69
N SER A 560 -19.68 8.49 -3.38
CA SER A 560 -18.62 9.34 -2.84
C SER A 560 -17.25 8.72 -3.17
N VAL A 561 -16.22 9.56 -3.29
CA VAL A 561 -14.83 9.11 -3.37
C VAL A 561 -14.47 8.30 -2.11
N THR A 562 -13.84 7.15 -2.29
CA THR A 562 -13.34 6.31 -1.19
C THR A 562 -11.83 6.14 -1.25
N GLY A 563 -11.22 6.42 -2.39
CA GLY A 563 -9.78 6.32 -2.59
C GLY A 563 -9.23 4.95 -2.25
N GLY A 564 -8.18 4.94 -1.44
CA GLY A 564 -7.45 3.78 -0.95
C GLY A 564 -7.90 3.23 0.40
N VAL A 565 -9.04 3.68 0.96
CA VAL A 565 -9.41 3.41 2.37
C VAL A 565 -9.64 1.94 2.68
N LEU A 566 -10.02 1.14 1.67
CA LEU A 566 -10.19 -0.31 1.77
C LEU A 566 -8.90 -1.08 1.45
N GLY A 567 -7.77 -0.38 1.33
CA GLY A 567 -6.46 -0.94 1.05
C GLY A 567 -5.55 -0.93 2.27
N GLN A 568 -4.39 -1.55 2.11
CA GLN A 568 -3.33 -1.44 3.10
C GLN A 568 -2.85 0.02 3.20
N THR A 569 -2.56 0.48 4.42
CA THR A 569 -1.81 1.73 4.61
C THR A 569 -0.31 1.45 4.45
N VAL A 570 0.33 2.15 3.53
CA VAL A 570 1.78 2.08 3.25
C VAL A 570 2.40 3.45 3.47
N TYR A 571 3.67 3.47 3.86
CA TYR A 571 4.40 4.70 4.17
C TYR A 571 5.54 4.88 3.18
N VAL A 572 5.64 6.08 2.59
CA VAL A 572 6.64 6.38 1.56
C VAL A 572 7.45 7.62 1.91
N SER A 573 8.77 7.48 1.77
CA SER A 573 9.73 8.57 2.01
C SER A 573 10.62 8.84 0.79
N THR A 574 10.52 8.01 -0.24
CA THR A 574 11.37 8.06 -1.44
C THR A 574 10.52 8.12 -2.70
N LEU A 575 11.11 8.63 -3.78
CA LEU A 575 10.46 8.64 -5.09
C LEU A 575 10.12 7.22 -5.57
N SER A 576 11.03 6.25 -5.37
CA SER A 576 10.85 4.88 -5.82
C SER A 576 9.63 4.22 -5.17
N ASP A 577 9.47 4.38 -3.85
CA ASP A 577 8.32 3.85 -3.14
C ASP A 577 7.04 4.54 -3.60
N LEU A 578 7.07 5.88 -3.71
CA LEU A 578 5.93 6.66 -4.19
C LEU A 578 5.48 6.20 -5.57
N GLN A 579 6.39 6.03 -6.53
CA GLN A 579 6.07 5.55 -7.88
C GLN A 579 5.50 4.13 -7.86
N SER A 580 6.12 3.22 -7.10
CA SER A 580 5.70 1.82 -7.01
C SER A 580 4.27 1.67 -6.49
N TYR A 581 3.96 2.35 -5.38
CA TYR A 581 2.62 2.29 -4.80
C TYR A 581 1.60 3.12 -5.58
N ALA A 582 2.00 4.25 -6.16
CA ALA A 582 1.11 5.10 -6.93
C ALA A 582 0.55 4.39 -8.17
N SER A 583 1.40 3.68 -8.94
CA SER A 583 1.00 3.04 -10.19
C SER A 583 0.44 1.63 -10.02
N SER A 584 0.55 1.02 -8.84
CA SER A 584 0.06 -0.33 -8.57
C SER A 584 -1.45 -0.46 -8.83
N SER A 585 -1.91 -1.64 -9.27
CA SER A 585 -3.33 -1.96 -9.36
C SER A 585 -3.97 -2.26 -8.00
N THR A 586 -3.16 -2.51 -6.96
CA THR A 586 -3.64 -2.75 -5.59
C THR A 586 -4.14 -1.47 -4.95
N THR A 587 -5.25 -1.54 -4.22
CA THR A 587 -5.78 -0.43 -3.42
C THR A 587 -4.82 -0.08 -2.28
N TYR A 588 -4.43 1.19 -2.16
CA TYR A 588 -3.53 1.65 -1.11
C TYR A 588 -3.91 3.02 -0.56
N THR A 589 -3.84 3.14 0.76
CA THR A 589 -3.64 4.44 1.41
C THR A 589 -2.13 4.67 1.54
N ILE A 590 -1.61 5.67 0.84
CA ILE A 590 -0.19 5.99 0.71
C ILE A 590 0.09 7.23 1.55
N VAL A 591 0.70 7.02 2.72
CA VAL A 591 1.12 8.10 3.61
C VAL A 591 2.53 8.55 3.21
N ILE A 592 2.64 9.78 2.72
CA ILE A 592 3.91 10.41 2.34
C ILE A 592 4.51 11.02 3.61
N ASN A 593 5.48 10.31 4.22
CA ASN A 593 6.10 10.70 5.48
C ASN A 593 7.49 11.36 5.30
N GLY A 594 8.00 11.39 4.07
CA GLY A 594 9.21 12.11 3.67
C GLY A 594 8.94 13.36 2.84
N ASN A 595 9.94 14.23 2.73
CA ASN A 595 10.00 15.23 1.68
C ASN A 595 10.76 14.62 0.50
N ILE A 596 10.24 14.76 -0.72
CA ILE A 596 10.80 14.12 -1.92
C ILE A 596 11.10 15.21 -2.93
N SER A 597 12.35 15.30 -3.35
CA SER A 597 12.80 16.31 -4.31
C SER A 597 13.59 15.63 -5.43
N GLN A 598 13.44 16.14 -6.64
CA GLN A 598 14.23 15.75 -7.82
C GLN A 598 14.83 16.98 -8.48
N SER A 599 15.97 16.83 -9.16
CA SER A 599 16.64 17.93 -9.86
C SER A 599 15.92 18.37 -11.15
N SER A 600 15.06 17.50 -11.69
CA SER A 600 14.27 17.74 -12.89
C SER A 600 12.83 17.30 -12.67
N LEU A 601 11.91 17.82 -13.49
CA LEU A 601 10.52 17.37 -13.52
C LEU A 601 10.46 15.84 -13.66
N THR A 602 9.78 15.22 -12.70
CA THR A 602 9.65 13.76 -12.61
C THR A 602 8.18 13.39 -12.53
N LYS A 603 7.72 12.56 -13.47
CA LYS A 603 6.33 12.13 -13.55
C LYS A 603 6.07 10.92 -12.64
N VAL A 604 4.93 10.92 -11.96
CA VAL A 604 4.42 9.81 -11.15
C VAL A 604 3.05 9.43 -11.69
N ASN A 605 2.96 8.26 -12.32
CA ASN A 605 1.69 7.74 -12.80
C ASN A 605 0.85 7.20 -11.64
N VAL A 606 -0.45 7.41 -11.71
CA VAL A 606 -1.39 7.08 -10.63
C VAL A 606 -2.40 6.06 -11.12
N GLY A 607 -2.51 4.92 -10.46
CA GLY A 607 -3.56 3.93 -10.69
C GLY A 607 -4.84 4.26 -9.92
N SER A 608 -5.89 3.47 -10.12
CA SER A 608 -7.15 3.60 -9.41
C SER A 608 -7.06 3.23 -7.92
N ASN A 609 -8.04 3.68 -7.14
CA ASN A 609 -8.22 3.32 -5.72
C ASN A 609 -7.00 3.67 -4.85
N LYS A 610 -6.61 4.94 -4.88
CA LYS A 610 -5.47 5.48 -4.14
C LYS A 610 -5.91 6.62 -3.23
N THR A 611 -5.37 6.66 -2.02
CA THR A 611 -5.39 7.86 -1.19
C THR A 611 -3.96 8.26 -0.92
N PHE A 612 -3.51 9.42 -1.40
CA PHE A 612 -2.23 10.00 -1.04
C PHE A 612 -2.46 10.97 0.11
N ILE A 613 -1.80 10.74 1.25
CA ILE A 613 -1.90 11.59 2.44
C ILE A 613 -0.52 12.09 2.83
N GLY A 614 -0.30 13.40 2.81
CA GLY A 614 0.92 13.95 3.39
C GLY A 614 0.88 13.95 4.91
N ALA A 615 1.92 13.43 5.55
CA ALA A 615 2.05 13.56 7.00
C ALA A 615 2.22 15.03 7.41
N PHE A 616 1.77 15.38 8.60
CA PHE A 616 1.80 16.76 9.06
C PHE A 616 3.23 17.32 9.10
N GLY A 617 3.42 18.48 8.46
CA GLY A 617 4.74 19.11 8.33
C GLY A 617 5.73 18.35 7.42
N LYS A 618 5.26 17.38 6.63
CA LYS A 618 6.03 16.59 5.65
C LYS A 618 5.40 16.73 4.25
N ALA A 619 5.69 15.77 3.36
CA ALA A 619 5.15 15.68 2.01
C ALA A 619 5.36 16.95 1.16
N ASN A 620 6.51 17.60 1.35
CA ASN A 620 7.00 18.60 0.41
C ASN A 620 7.58 17.87 -0.79
N LEU A 621 6.89 17.96 -1.92
CA LEU A 621 7.23 17.30 -3.17
C LEU A 621 7.73 18.34 -4.16
N THR A 622 9.02 18.31 -4.47
CA THR A 622 9.67 19.27 -5.39
C THR A 622 9.99 18.60 -6.71
N ASN A 623 9.51 19.19 -7.81
CA ASN A 623 9.62 18.66 -9.18
C ASN A 623 8.97 17.27 -9.35
N ILE A 624 7.99 16.93 -8.51
CA ILE A 624 7.19 15.72 -8.64
C ILE A 624 5.84 16.08 -9.26
N HIS A 625 5.52 15.44 -10.39
CA HIS A 625 4.35 15.77 -11.20
C HIS A 625 3.46 14.53 -11.35
N PHE A 626 2.29 14.55 -10.72
CA PHE A 626 1.36 13.42 -10.79
C PHE A 626 0.62 13.38 -12.12
N ARG A 627 0.39 12.16 -12.62
CA ARG A 627 -0.30 11.87 -13.88
C ARG A 627 -1.41 10.85 -13.63
N CYS A 628 -2.65 11.34 -13.61
CA CYS A 628 -3.84 10.49 -13.61
C CYS A 628 -4.29 10.30 -15.06
N ILE A 629 -4.24 9.06 -15.53
CA ILE A 629 -4.45 8.62 -16.90
C ILE A 629 -5.61 7.61 -16.95
N SER A 630 -5.84 6.93 -18.07
CA SER A 630 -7.00 6.03 -18.25
C SER A 630 -7.08 4.86 -17.25
N SER A 631 -5.99 4.54 -16.56
CA SER A 631 -5.95 3.56 -15.47
C SER A 631 -6.22 4.15 -14.08
N SER A 632 -6.58 5.43 -13.99
CA SER A 632 -6.92 6.14 -12.76
C SER A 632 -8.43 6.23 -12.55
N GLY A 633 -8.83 6.41 -11.30
CA GLY A 633 -10.21 6.61 -10.87
C GLY A 633 -10.35 6.29 -9.40
N ASN A 634 -11.27 6.97 -8.70
CA ASN A 634 -11.41 6.87 -7.26
C ASN A 634 -10.08 7.18 -6.54
N VAL A 635 -9.62 8.44 -6.64
CA VAL A 635 -8.32 8.88 -6.11
C VAL A 635 -8.46 10.12 -5.23
N ILE A 636 -7.78 10.11 -4.09
CA ILE A 636 -7.73 11.22 -3.15
C ILE A 636 -6.28 11.72 -3.02
N PHE A 637 -6.08 13.03 -3.08
CA PHE A 637 -4.84 13.71 -2.68
C PHE A 637 -5.16 14.63 -1.51
N LYS A 638 -4.47 14.43 -0.39
CA LYS A 638 -4.75 15.13 0.86
C LYS A 638 -3.46 15.61 1.53
N ASN A 639 -3.41 16.87 1.95
CA ASN A 639 -2.34 17.40 2.79
C ASN A 639 -0.93 17.36 2.16
N ILE A 640 -0.81 17.61 0.85
CA ILE A 640 0.46 17.54 0.12
C ILE A 640 0.89 18.94 -0.32
N THR A 641 2.18 19.22 -0.26
CA THR A 641 2.77 20.45 -0.82
C THR A 641 3.52 20.13 -2.10
N LEU A 642 3.10 20.73 -3.21
CA LEU A 642 3.72 20.61 -4.53
C LEU A 642 4.48 21.90 -4.85
N THR A 643 5.77 21.74 -5.14
CA THR A 643 6.68 22.82 -5.58
C THR A 643 7.44 22.39 -6.83
N HIS A 644 8.00 23.32 -7.56
CA HIS A 644 8.90 23.04 -8.68
C HIS A 644 9.97 24.14 -8.75
N SER A 645 11.08 23.84 -9.42
CA SER A 645 12.13 24.83 -9.71
C SER A 645 11.62 25.81 -10.76
N GLU A 646 11.97 27.10 -10.66
CA GLU A 646 11.55 28.14 -11.63
C GLU A 646 11.95 27.83 -13.09
N SER A 647 12.91 26.93 -13.30
CA SER A 647 13.30 26.44 -14.63
C SER A 647 12.28 25.47 -15.25
N GLN A 648 11.37 24.88 -14.47
CA GLN A 648 10.27 24.05 -14.98
C GLN A 648 9.13 24.99 -15.36
N ASN A 649 9.23 25.55 -16.56
CA ASN A 649 8.37 26.63 -17.02
C ASN A 649 7.86 26.40 -18.44
N GLU A 650 7.78 25.15 -18.89
CA GLU A 650 7.18 24.81 -20.17
C GLU A 650 5.66 24.77 -20.06
N ASN A 651 4.95 24.92 -21.19
CA ASN A 651 3.49 25.00 -21.19
C ASN A 651 2.81 23.77 -20.55
N ASP A 652 3.43 22.60 -20.64
CA ASP A 652 2.91 21.33 -20.11
C ASP A 652 3.55 20.93 -18.76
N ASP A 653 4.33 21.84 -18.15
CA ASP A 653 4.87 21.68 -16.80
C ASP A 653 3.76 21.94 -15.78
N ILE A 654 2.90 20.93 -15.63
CA ILE A 654 1.75 20.96 -14.75
C ILE A 654 1.98 19.98 -13.61
N GLN A 655 1.94 20.46 -12.36
CA GLN A 655 2.27 19.66 -11.17
C GLN A 655 1.23 18.56 -10.92
N MET A 656 -0.05 18.83 -11.20
CA MET A 656 -1.10 17.82 -11.19
C MET A 656 -1.84 17.77 -12.53
N TYR A 657 -1.85 16.60 -13.17
CA TYR A 657 -2.49 16.42 -14.46
C TYR A 657 -3.47 15.26 -14.39
N ILE A 658 -4.76 15.57 -14.42
CA ILE A 658 -5.86 14.61 -14.35
C ILE A 658 -6.57 14.60 -15.70
N SER A 659 -6.26 13.57 -16.48
CA SER A 659 -6.67 13.50 -17.89
C SER A 659 -7.66 12.38 -18.14
N SER A 660 -7.97 11.55 -17.15
CA SER A 660 -8.93 10.47 -17.28
C SER A 660 -9.36 9.95 -15.91
N GLY A 661 -10.40 9.11 -15.92
CA GLY A 661 -10.97 8.49 -14.74
C GLY A 661 -12.15 9.27 -14.16
N ASN A 662 -12.88 8.62 -13.26
CA ASN A 662 -13.95 9.23 -12.50
C ASN A 662 -13.53 9.37 -11.03
N ASN A 663 -14.14 10.33 -10.34
CA ASN A 663 -14.16 10.40 -8.88
C ASN A 663 -12.79 10.76 -8.28
N PHE A 664 -12.49 12.06 -8.21
CA PHE A 664 -11.24 12.58 -7.67
C PHE A 664 -11.49 13.62 -6.58
N TRP A 665 -10.65 13.64 -5.56
CA TRP A 665 -10.70 14.64 -4.50
C TRP A 665 -9.32 15.15 -4.14
N LEU A 666 -9.11 16.46 -4.35
CA LEU A 666 -7.90 17.17 -3.98
C LEU A 666 -8.27 18.06 -2.81
N ASP A 667 -7.68 17.81 -1.65
CA ASP A 667 -8.08 18.44 -0.40
C ASP A 667 -6.90 18.92 0.41
N HIS A 668 -6.94 20.17 0.88
CA HIS A 668 -5.87 20.74 1.70
C HIS A 668 -4.48 20.54 1.10
N CYS A 669 -4.36 20.66 -0.22
CA CYS A 669 -3.09 20.61 -0.91
C CYS A 669 -2.58 22.03 -1.18
N THR A 670 -1.26 22.21 -1.15
CA THR A 670 -0.60 23.49 -1.41
C THR A 670 0.18 23.40 -2.72
N TRP A 671 -0.10 24.29 -3.66
CA TRP A 671 0.77 24.56 -4.80
C TRP A 671 1.47 25.89 -4.59
N SER A 672 2.79 25.84 -4.47
CA SER A 672 3.63 27.04 -4.43
C SER A 672 4.39 27.18 -5.75
N GLY A 673 4.20 28.33 -6.37
CA GLY A 673 4.86 28.71 -7.61
C GLY A 673 6.13 29.53 -7.42
N HIS A 674 6.37 30.39 -8.39
CA HIS A 674 7.55 31.23 -8.54
C HIS A 674 7.54 32.38 -7.55
N SER A 675 8.74 32.73 -7.08
CA SER A 675 8.93 33.86 -6.16
C SER A 675 8.69 35.21 -6.84
N GLN A 676 9.00 35.30 -8.14
CA GLN A 676 8.73 36.44 -9.02
C GLN A 676 8.16 35.91 -10.32
N LYS A 677 6.99 36.42 -10.73
CA LYS A 677 6.37 36.02 -12.00
C LYS A 677 6.89 36.87 -13.14
N THR A 678 7.16 36.25 -14.27
CA THR A 678 7.58 36.91 -15.51
C THR A 678 6.57 36.69 -16.62
N ASP A 679 6.65 37.50 -17.68
CA ASP A 679 5.79 37.32 -18.85
C ASP A 679 6.07 36.00 -19.59
N SER A 680 7.25 35.41 -19.41
CA SER A 680 7.61 34.10 -19.95
C SER A 680 7.01 32.92 -19.20
N ASP A 681 6.37 33.12 -18.04
CA ASP A 681 5.84 32.00 -17.27
C ASP A 681 4.63 31.37 -17.94
N VAL A 682 4.73 30.11 -18.36
CA VAL A 682 3.67 29.39 -19.09
C VAL A 682 3.25 28.08 -18.45
N ASP A 683 3.92 27.66 -17.38
CA ASP A 683 3.54 26.55 -16.52
C ASP A 683 2.23 26.79 -15.76
N LYS A 684 1.70 25.73 -15.13
CA LYS A 684 0.36 25.73 -14.51
C LYS A 684 0.33 24.86 -13.26
N HIS A 685 -0.59 25.14 -12.35
CA HIS A 685 -0.74 24.33 -11.14
C HIS A 685 -1.39 22.97 -11.42
N LEU A 686 -2.56 22.99 -12.07
CA LEU A 686 -3.44 21.82 -12.21
C LEU A 686 -4.19 21.83 -13.54
N TYR A 687 -4.24 20.66 -14.16
CA TYR A 687 -5.07 20.35 -15.31
C TYR A 687 -6.09 19.27 -14.96
N VAL A 688 -7.36 19.51 -15.34
CA VAL A 688 -8.42 18.50 -15.31
C VAL A 688 -9.17 18.56 -16.64
N GLY A 689 -9.14 17.51 -17.45
CA GLY A 689 -9.81 17.53 -18.75
C GLY A 689 -9.85 16.17 -19.45
N LEU A 690 -10.00 16.18 -20.78
CA LEU A 690 -10.37 15.00 -21.57
C LEU A 690 -11.61 14.32 -20.97
N ASN A 691 -11.50 13.07 -20.54
CA ASN A 691 -12.58 12.30 -19.91
C ASN A 691 -12.41 12.16 -18.39
N ALA A 692 -11.58 12.98 -17.74
CA ALA A 692 -11.57 13.10 -16.29
C ALA A 692 -12.88 13.72 -15.81
N ASP A 693 -13.41 13.22 -14.70
CA ASP A 693 -14.74 13.63 -14.28
C ASP A 693 -15.05 13.39 -12.79
N PHE A 694 -16.09 14.09 -12.31
CA PHE A 694 -16.50 14.11 -10.91
C PHE A 694 -15.35 14.44 -9.96
N VAL A 695 -14.81 15.66 -10.11
CA VAL A 695 -13.62 16.13 -9.38
C VAL A 695 -13.99 17.22 -8.40
N SER A 696 -13.57 17.10 -7.14
CA SER A 696 -13.62 18.21 -6.19
C SER A 696 -12.21 18.68 -5.82
N VAL A 697 -12.02 19.99 -5.82
CA VAL A 697 -10.84 20.69 -5.31
C VAL A 697 -11.29 21.56 -4.16
N THR A 698 -10.96 21.14 -2.92
CA THR A 698 -11.45 21.77 -1.70
C THR A 698 -10.34 22.16 -0.74
N GLY A 699 -10.47 23.30 -0.07
CA GLY A 699 -9.52 23.67 1.00
C GLY A 699 -8.08 23.82 0.51
N CYS A 700 -7.82 23.92 -0.80
CA CYS A 700 -6.47 23.96 -1.35
C CYS A 700 -5.94 25.40 -1.40
N TYR A 701 -4.61 25.52 -1.39
CA TYR A 701 -3.90 26.76 -1.64
C TYR A 701 -3.22 26.70 -3.00
N PHE A 702 -3.40 27.73 -3.81
CA PHE A 702 -2.70 27.95 -5.07
C PHE A 702 -2.04 29.32 -5.00
N GLY A 703 -0.74 29.39 -5.26
CA GLY A 703 -0.11 30.69 -5.32
C GLY A 703 1.15 30.77 -6.15
N GLY A 704 1.45 31.99 -6.61
CA GLY A 704 2.72 32.32 -7.26
C GLY A 704 2.89 31.83 -8.71
N HIS A 705 1.83 31.76 -9.53
CA HIS A 705 1.96 31.48 -10.98
C HIS A 705 1.32 32.52 -11.86
N LYS A 706 1.78 32.62 -13.11
CA LYS A 706 1.06 33.37 -14.13
C LYS A 706 -0.27 32.69 -14.46
N TYR A 707 -0.27 31.40 -14.74
CA TYR A 707 -1.49 30.63 -15.04
C TYR A 707 -1.86 29.69 -13.89
N GLY A 708 -3.05 29.88 -13.30
CA GLY A 708 -3.60 28.98 -12.29
C GLY A 708 -4.10 27.66 -12.87
N LEU A 709 -5.42 27.49 -12.94
CA LEU A 709 -6.04 26.22 -13.35
C LEU A 709 -6.43 26.20 -14.83
N ILE A 710 -6.24 25.06 -15.48
CA ILE A 710 -6.72 24.79 -16.85
C ILE A 710 -7.69 23.60 -16.84
N LEU A 711 -8.96 23.87 -17.10
CA LEU A 711 -10.04 22.92 -16.88
C LEU A 711 -10.86 22.72 -18.16
N GLY A 712 -11.11 21.47 -18.51
CA GLY A 712 -11.68 21.08 -19.80
C GLY A 712 -10.63 20.76 -20.84
N TYR A 713 -11.09 20.14 -21.94
CA TYR A 713 -10.24 19.89 -23.09
C TYR A 713 -9.68 21.22 -23.65
N PRO A 714 -8.36 21.35 -23.91
CA PRO A 714 -7.71 22.65 -24.04
C PRO A 714 -7.91 23.37 -25.38
N SER A 715 -8.55 22.73 -26.35
CA SER A 715 -8.76 23.27 -27.70
C SER A 715 -10.24 23.37 -28.03
N GLU A 716 -10.61 24.27 -28.94
CA GLU A 716 -12.01 24.61 -29.25
C GLU A 716 -12.78 23.52 -30.03
N ASP A 717 -12.10 22.48 -30.52
CA ASP A 717 -12.67 21.33 -31.23
C ASP A 717 -13.15 20.19 -30.29
N GLY A 718 -13.08 20.37 -28.97
CA GLY A 718 -13.37 19.33 -27.98
C GLY A 718 -14.79 18.75 -28.01
N ALA A 719 -15.79 19.55 -28.41
CA ALA A 719 -17.17 19.08 -28.55
C ALA A 719 -17.29 17.97 -29.60
N SER A 720 -16.61 18.14 -30.75
CA SER A 720 -16.58 17.13 -31.83
C SER A 720 -15.84 15.85 -31.43
N LYS A 721 -14.98 15.94 -30.41
CA LYS A 721 -14.21 14.83 -29.84
C LYS A 721 -14.90 14.15 -28.65
N GLY A 722 -16.14 14.54 -28.34
CA GLY A 722 -16.95 13.93 -27.29
C GLY A 722 -16.67 14.44 -25.88
N TYR A 723 -16.00 15.60 -25.72
CA TYR A 723 -15.69 16.18 -24.41
C TYR A 723 -16.76 17.16 -23.90
N SER A 724 -17.87 17.34 -24.63
CA SER A 724 -19.01 18.13 -24.15
C SER A 724 -19.54 17.58 -22.81
N GLY A 725 -19.66 18.44 -21.81
CA GLY A 725 -20.08 18.09 -20.45
C GLY A 725 -18.96 17.64 -19.51
N TYR A 726 -17.72 17.50 -20.00
CA TYR A 726 -16.56 17.14 -19.20
C TYR A 726 -15.60 18.33 -19.00
N PRO A 727 -15.00 18.48 -17.81
CA PRO A 727 -15.26 17.74 -16.57
C PRO A 727 -16.45 18.32 -15.78
N ARG A 728 -17.02 17.53 -14.85
CA ARG A 728 -17.90 18.01 -13.78
C ARG A 728 -17.07 18.25 -12.52
N MET A 729 -17.00 19.49 -12.07
CA MET A 729 -16.09 19.91 -11.01
C MET A 729 -16.74 20.78 -9.94
N THR A 730 -16.25 20.60 -8.72
CA THR A 730 -16.47 21.51 -7.60
C THR A 730 -15.15 22.14 -7.20
N ILE A 731 -15.07 23.46 -7.18
CA ILE A 731 -13.91 24.24 -6.73
C ILE A 731 -14.39 25.08 -5.55
N ALA A 732 -14.12 24.63 -4.33
CA ALA A 732 -14.70 25.27 -3.16
C ALA A 732 -13.71 25.50 -2.03
N ASN A 733 -13.92 26.55 -1.24
CA ASN A 733 -13.15 26.79 -0.02
C ASN A 733 -11.63 26.90 -0.29
N ASN A 734 -11.20 27.26 -1.50
CA ASN A 734 -9.78 27.37 -1.85
C ASN A 734 -9.26 28.79 -1.66
N TYR A 735 -7.95 28.92 -1.53
CA TYR A 735 -7.26 30.20 -1.57
C TYR A 735 -6.37 30.30 -2.80
N PHE A 736 -6.69 31.24 -3.69
CA PHE A 736 -5.86 31.64 -4.82
C PHE A 736 -5.15 32.94 -4.46
N TYR A 737 -3.83 32.90 -4.37
CA TYR A 737 -3.01 34.05 -3.98
C TYR A 737 -1.93 34.35 -5.00
N ASN A 738 -1.91 35.60 -5.50
CA ASN A 738 -0.85 36.05 -6.38
C ASN A 738 -0.76 35.20 -7.68
N ASN A 739 -1.90 34.68 -8.15
CA ASN A 739 -2.06 34.07 -9.45
C ASN A 739 -2.43 35.15 -10.47
N TYR A 740 -1.64 35.34 -11.52
CA TYR A 740 -1.89 36.46 -12.45
C TYR A 740 -3.19 36.28 -13.23
N THR A 741 -3.42 35.10 -13.82
CA THR A 741 -4.65 34.76 -14.54
C THR A 741 -5.09 33.34 -14.20
N ARG A 742 -6.37 33.02 -14.50
CA ARG A 742 -6.99 31.71 -14.26
C ARG A 742 -7.07 31.38 -12.76
N ALA A 743 -7.63 32.33 -12.02
CA ALA A 743 -7.85 32.26 -10.57
C ALA A 743 -9.32 32.58 -10.26
N PRO A 744 -10.25 31.60 -10.33
CA PRO A 744 -9.99 30.16 -10.17
C PRO A 744 -9.56 29.39 -11.41
N GLY A 745 -9.89 29.79 -12.64
CA GLY A 745 -9.51 28.93 -13.78
C GLY A 745 -9.98 29.36 -15.16
N LEU A 746 -9.32 28.82 -16.19
CA LEU A 746 -9.86 28.74 -17.55
C LEU A 746 -10.70 27.48 -17.68
N MET A 747 -11.92 27.61 -18.20
CA MET A 747 -12.92 26.54 -18.17
C MET A 747 -13.57 26.32 -19.54
N ARG A 748 -13.60 25.05 -19.99
CA ARG A 748 -14.22 24.62 -21.25
C ARG A 748 -15.12 23.41 -21.05
N TYR A 749 -16.18 23.31 -21.84
CA TYR A 749 -17.11 22.18 -22.04
C TYR A 749 -17.88 21.63 -20.82
N GLY A 750 -17.33 21.74 -19.62
CA GLY A 750 -17.81 21.10 -18.41
C GLY A 750 -18.78 21.92 -17.58
N TYR A 751 -19.03 21.41 -16.37
CA TYR A 751 -19.87 22.02 -15.34
C TYR A 751 -19.02 22.32 -14.11
N PHE A 752 -18.95 23.58 -13.72
CA PHE A 752 -18.05 24.08 -12.69
C PHE A 752 -18.83 24.81 -11.62
N HIS A 753 -18.92 24.20 -10.44
CA HIS A 753 -19.46 24.85 -9.26
C HIS A 753 -18.33 25.46 -8.45
N CYS A 754 -18.31 26.78 -8.32
CA CYS A 754 -17.24 27.51 -7.65
C CYS A 754 -17.81 28.29 -6.46
N TYR A 755 -17.54 27.89 -5.21
CA TYR A 755 -18.09 28.60 -4.05
C TYR A 755 -17.14 28.76 -2.88
N ASN A 756 -17.34 29.85 -2.13
CA ASN A 756 -16.55 30.16 -0.92
C ASN A 756 -15.02 30.13 -1.11
N ASN A 757 -14.54 30.39 -2.32
CA ASN A 757 -13.12 30.60 -2.58
C ASN A 757 -12.73 32.03 -2.21
N TYR A 758 -11.49 32.20 -1.78
CA TYR A 758 -10.84 33.50 -1.66
C TYR A 758 -9.83 33.66 -2.79
N ILE A 759 -9.95 34.74 -3.54
CA ILE A 759 -9.07 35.07 -4.65
C ILE A 759 -8.46 36.45 -4.34
N ASN A 760 -7.13 36.50 -4.18
CA ASN A 760 -6.42 37.72 -3.83
C ASN A 760 -5.22 37.93 -4.76
N SER A 761 -5.00 39.18 -5.18
CA SER A 761 -3.84 39.59 -5.96
C SER A 761 -3.81 38.85 -7.29
N PHE A 762 -4.78 39.17 -8.15
CA PHE A 762 -4.94 38.54 -9.46
C PHE A 762 -5.31 39.57 -10.53
N HIS A 763 -4.87 39.37 -11.77
CA HIS A 763 -5.25 40.22 -12.90
C HIS A 763 -6.56 39.74 -13.55
N LEU A 764 -6.69 38.43 -13.81
CA LEU A 764 -7.88 37.82 -14.43
C LEU A 764 -8.36 36.59 -13.63
N GLY A 765 -9.64 36.57 -13.28
CA GLY A 765 -10.25 35.54 -12.46
C GLY A 765 -10.66 34.30 -13.27
N TYR A 766 -11.97 34.17 -13.52
CA TYR A 766 -12.53 33.16 -14.41
C TYR A 766 -12.22 33.50 -15.86
N THR A 767 -11.89 32.49 -16.66
CA THR A 767 -11.79 32.60 -18.13
C THR A 767 -12.76 31.61 -18.76
N PRO A 768 -14.04 31.99 -18.94
CA PRO A 768 -15.04 31.14 -19.59
C PRO A 768 -14.72 30.96 -21.08
N TYR A 769 -14.84 29.73 -21.58
CA TYR A 769 -14.66 29.39 -22.99
C TYR A 769 -15.76 28.42 -23.47
N THR A 770 -15.64 27.97 -24.72
CA THR A 770 -16.63 27.14 -25.42
C THR A 770 -17.24 26.05 -24.54
N GLY A 771 -18.57 26.10 -24.45
CA GLY A 771 -19.40 25.06 -23.82
C GLY A 771 -19.30 24.95 -22.30
N CYS A 772 -18.55 25.80 -21.60
CA CYS A 772 -18.50 25.73 -20.13
C CYS A 772 -19.79 26.23 -19.47
N ASN A 773 -20.10 25.68 -18.30
CA ASN A 773 -21.17 26.11 -17.42
C ASN A 773 -20.60 26.42 -16.03
N ILE A 774 -20.43 27.70 -15.71
CA ILE A 774 -19.83 28.14 -14.45
C ILE A 774 -20.91 28.74 -13.57
N TYR A 775 -21.13 28.11 -12.41
CA TYR A 775 -21.94 28.66 -11.34
C TYR A 775 -21.03 29.07 -10.18
N SER A 776 -20.81 30.36 -10.04
CA SER A 776 -20.01 30.99 -8.99
C SER A 776 -20.94 31.48 -7.87
N GLU A 777 -20.62 31.24 -6.60
CA GLU A 777 -21.38 31.84 -5.51
C GLU A 777 -20.57 32.06 -4.24
N LYS A 778 -20.85 33.17 -3.55
CA LYS A 778 -20.27 33.47 -2.23
C LYS A 778 -18.74 33.40 -2.18
N ASN A 779 -18.07 33.71 -3.29
CA ASN A 779 -16.62 33.85 -3.36
C ASN A 779 -16.21 35.27 -2.93
N TYR A 780 -14.94 35.45 -2.57
CA TYR A 780 -14.39 36.77 -2.26
C TYR A 780 -13.25 37.09 -3.22
N PHE A 781 -13.45 38.11 -4.05
CA PHE A 781 -12.46 38.60 -5.00
C PHE A 781 -11.85 39.90 -4.49
N GLU A 782 -10.54 39.89 -4.30
CA GLU A 782 -9.74 41.03 -3.87
C GLU A 782 -8.62 41.27 -4.89
N ALA A 783 -8.69 42.38 -5.62
CA ALA A 783 -7.75 42.67 -6.70
C ALA A 783 -6.28 42.68 -6.22
N GLY A 784 -6.05 43.09 -4.96
CA GLY A 784 -4.73 43.20 -4.36
C GLY A 784 -3.82 44.10 -5.20
N SER A 785 -2.67 43.56 -5.62
CA SER A 785 -1.68 44.30 -6.41
C SER A 785 -1.95 44.38 -7.92
N TYR A 786 -3.02 43.77 -8.44
CA TYR A 786 -3.33 43.73 -9.88
C TYR A 786 -4.72 44.31 -10.17
N ALA A 787 -5.14 44.25 -11.43
CA ALA A 787 -6.40 44.85 -11.88
C ALA A 787 -7.67 44.15 -11.36
N GLY A 788 -7.60 42.85 -11.02
CA GLY A 788 -8.71 42.12 -10.38
C GLY A 788 -9.97 41.97 -11.21
N ALA A 789 -9.88 41.73 -12.53
CA ALA A 789 -11.08 41.47 -13.33
C ALA A 789 -11.60 40.05 -13.03
N VAL A 790 -12.83 39.96 -12.51
CA VAL A 790 -13.44 38.69 -12.09
C VAL A 790 -13.66 37.74 -13.27
N VAL A 791 -14.01 38.28 -14.44
CA VAL A 791 -14.25 37.51 -15.66
C VAL A 791 -13.41 38.08 -16.80
N ASP A 792 -12.58 37.24 -17.40
CA ASP A 792 -11.95 37.47 -18.69
C ASP A 792 -12.98 37.16 -19.79
N ASP A 793 -13.69 38.19 -20.24
CA ASP A 793 -14.91 38.06 -21.04
C ASP A 793 -14.61 37.90 -22.54
N HIS A 794 -14.68 36.65 -23.02
CA HIS A 794 -14.56 36.30 -24.44
C HIS A 794 -15.92 36.22 -25.17
N GLY A 795 -17.04 36.49 -24.47
CA GLY A 795 -18.39 36.38 -25.04
C GLY A 795 -18.83 34.95 -25.38
N VAL A 796 -18.20 33.94 -24.78
CA VAL A 796 -18.46 32.51 -25.04
C VAL A 796 -18.62 31.73 -23.74
N GLY A 797 -19.28 30.58 -23.82
CA GLY A 797 -19.61 29.77 -22.64
C GLY A 797 -20.73 30.39 -21.81
N ALA A 798 -20.86 29.95 -20.57
CA ALA A 798 -21.88 30.43 -19.65
C ALA A 798 -21.33 30.64 -18.23
N PHE A 799 -21.65 31.79 -17.63
CA PHE A 799 -21.21 32.21 -16.30
C PHE A 799 -22.36 32.89 -15.54
N THR A 800 -22.60 32.46 -14.30
CA THR A 800 -23.52 33.11 -13.36
C THR A 800 -22.81 33.25 -12.02
N ASP A 801 -22.85 34.44 -11.40
CA ASP A 801 -22.43 34.64 -10.01
C ASP A 801 -23.61 34.93 -9.09
N SER A 802 -23.56 34.44 -7.84
CA SER A 802 -24.52 34.80 -6.80
C SER A 802 -23.85 35.13 -5.46
N GLY A 803 -23.95 36.39 -5.05
CA GLY A 803 -23.61 36.84 -3.69
C GLY A 803 -22.12 36.78 -3.34
N SER A 804 -21.24 36.74 -4.33
CA SER A 804 -19.81 36.96 -4.12
C SER A 804 -19.52 38.45 -3.82
N VAL A 805 -18.40 38.73 -3.15
CA VAL A 805 -17.80 40.06 -3.14
C VAL A 805 -16.90 40.16 -4.37
N LEU A 806 -17.20 41.09 -5.27
CA LEU A 806 -16.54 41.21 -6.57
C LEU A 806 -15.57 42.39 -6.60
N SER A 807 -14.39 42.20 -7.19
CA SER A 807 -13.40 43.26 -7.42
C SER A 807 -13.63 44.05 -8.71
N SER A 808 -14.52 43.58 -9.59
CA SER A 808 -14.92 44.27 -10.83
C SER A 808 -16.40 44.05 -11.13
N ASP A 809 -17.03 45.00 -11.83
CA ASP A 809 -18.41 44.86 -12.29
C ASP A 809 -18.54 43.76 -13.35
N ILE A 810 -19.54 42.90 -13.19
CA ILE A 810 -19.86 41.81 -14.12
C ILE A 810 -21.25 41.98 -14.78
N SER A 811 -21.94 43.09 -14.51
CA SER A 811 -23.31 43.33 -14.99
C SER A 811 -23.42 43.51 -16.51
N LYS A 812 -22.28 43.73 -17.19
CA LYS A 812 -22.19 44.03 -18.64
C LYS A 812 -21.28 43.07 -19.40
N ILE A 813 -20.99 41.89 -18.85
CA ILE A 813 -20.24 40.88 -19.61
C ILE A 813 -21.08 40.35 -20.78
N SER A 814 -20.41 39.99 -21.86
CA SER A 814 -20.98 39.41 -23.07
C SER A 814 -21.22 37.90 -22.92
N THR A 815 -20.46 37.25 -22.04
CA THR A 815 -20.66 35.84 -21.66
C THR A 815 -22.06 35.62 -21.09
N GLY A 816 -22.81 34.66 -21.65
CA GLY A 816 -24.19 34.39 -21.25
C GLY A 816 -24.32 33.77 -19.85
N ALA A 817 -25.54 33.75 -19.30
CA ALA A 817 -25.80 33.12 -18.02
C ALA A 817 -25.95 31.59 -18.13
N THR A 818 -25.49 30.83 -17.13
CA THR A 818 -25.79 29.39 -17.04
C THR A 818 -27.13 29.15 -16.36
N SER A 819 -27.91 28.21 -16.91
CA SER A 819 -29.16 27.72 -16.34
C SER A 819 -28.97 26.55 -15.37
N TRP A 820 -27.79 25.90 -15.39
CA TRP A 820 -27.49 24.79 -14.48
C TRP A 820 -27.36 25.29 -13.04
N ARG A 821 -27.84 24.48 -12.09
CA ARG A 821 -27.73 24.74 -10.65
C ARG A 821 -27.15 23.52 -9.94
N PRO A 822 -26.03 23.65 -9.21
CA PRO A 822 -25.37 22.53 -8.52
C PRO A 822 -26.26 21.80 -7.51
N SER A 823 -27.24 22.50 -6.92
CA SER A 823 -28.21 21.92 -5.98
C SER A 823 -29.09 20.82 -6.59
N SER A 824 -29.16 20.72 -7.92
CA SER A 824 -29.79 19.60 -8.62
C SER A 824 -28.96 18.31 -8.57
N ASN A 825 -27.65 18.42 -8.32
CA ASN A 825 -26.70 17.30 -8.27
C ASN A 825 -26.35 16.88 -6.85
N TYR A 826 -26.15 17.81 -5.91
CA TYR A 826 -25.78 17.48 -4.53
C TYR A 826 -26.23 18.55 -3.54
N GLY A 827 -26.37 18.16 -2.28
CA GLY A 827 -26.56 19.09 -1.17
C GLY A 827 -25.22 19.71 -0.75
N TYR A 828 -25.24 21.00 -0.42
CA TYR A 828 -24.09 21.74 0.08
C TYR A 828 -24.59 22.95 0.89
N ALA A 829 -23.71 23.51 1.71
CA ALA A 829 -23.96 24.75 2.43
C ALA A 829 -22.89 25.76 2.03
N THR A 830 -23.29 27.03 1.93
CA THR A 830 -22.37 28.14 1.72
C THR A 830 -22.29 29.00 2.97
N ARG A 831 -21.14 29.63 3.18
CA ARG A 831 -20.98 30.75 4.13
C ARG A 831 -21.00 32.09 3.40
N SER A 832 -21.01 33.19 4.14
CA SER A 832 -20.87 34.51 3.53
C SER A 832 -19.51 34.63 2.83
N ALA A 833 -19.39 35.50 1.81
CA ALA A 833 -18.11 35.72 1.13
C ALA A 833 -17.01 36.19 2.10
N SER A 834 -17.35 37.03 3.09
CA SER A 834 -16.40 37.48 4.12
C SER A 834 -15.93 36.33 5.01
N ASP A 835 -16.84 35.44 5.42
CA ASP A 835 -16.46 34.24 6.20
C ASP A 835 -15.66 33.26 5.35
N ALA A 836 -15.92 33.20 4.04
CA ALA A 836 -15.13 32.41 3.11
C ALA A 836 -13.68 32.89 3.05
N LYS A 837 -13.45 34.21 2.95
CA LYS A 837 -12.11 34.81 3.08
C LYS A 837 -11.46 34.43 4.41
N ALA A 838 -12.12 34.69 5.54
CA ALA A 838 -11.56 34.43 6.87
C ALA A 838 -11.24 32.95 7.10
N TRP A 839 -12.07 32.05 6.58
CA TRP A 839 -11.81 30.61 6.64
C TRP A 839 -10.61 30.22 5.76
N ALA A 840 -10.57 30.72 4.52
CA ALA A 840 -9.53 30.38 3.55
C ALA A 840 -8.13 30.79 4.03
N GLU A 841 -7.99 32.00 4.57
CA GLU A 841 -6.73 32.52 5.13
C GLU A 841 -6.16 31.66 6.26
N LYS A 842 -7.03 30.93 6.98
CA LYS A 842 -6.64 30.18 8.18
C LYS A 842 -6.45 28.68 7.93
N TYR A 843 -7.25 28.09 7.06
CA TYR A 843 -7.38 26.64 6.99
C TYR A 843 -7.02 26.03 5.63
N THR A 844 -6.73 26.83 4.60
CA THR A 844 -6.37 26.26 3.29
C THR A 844 -4.94 25.73 3.22
N GLY A 845 -4.71 24.80 2.28
CA GLY A 845 -3.41 24.21 2.01
C GLY A 845 -3.04 23.11 3.00
N ALA A 846 -1.84 22.56 2.81
CA ALA A 846 -1.27 21.53 3.65
C ALA A 846 -1.05 22.06 5.08
N GLN A 847 -1.51 21.27 6.04
CA GLN A 847 -1.53 21.54 7.46
C GLN A 847 -0.38 20.82 8.18
N SER A 848 0.01 21.36 9.33
CA SER A 848 1.10 20.82 10.17
C SER A 848 0.65 20.15 11.47
N SER A 849 -0.65 20.01 11.70
CA SER A 849 -1.15 19.40 12.94
C SER A 849 -2.55 18.79 12.86
N LYS A 850 -3.46 19.40 12.10
CA LYS A 850 -4.84 18.94 11.96
C LYS A 850 -5.46 19.57 10.72
N ILE A 851 -6.33 18.83 10.03
CA ILE A 851 -7.23 19.40 9.01
C ILE A 851 -8.53 19.87 9.67
N VAL A 852 -8.97 21.07 9.30
CA VAL A 852 -10.30 21.59 9.63
C VAL A 852 -11.09 21.60 8.34
N TYR A 853 -12.17 20.84 8.25
CA TYR A 853 -12.99 20.84 7.04
C TYR A 853 -13.92 22.05 7.04
N ALA A 854 -14.29 22.50 5.84
CA ALA A 854 -15.27 23.57 5.66
C ALA A 854 -16.67 23.23 6.19
N ILE A 855 -16.95 21.94 6.34
CA ILE A 855 -18.21 21.37 6.82
C ILE A 855 -18.22 21.05 8.32
N ASP A 856 -17.11 21.27 9.03
CA ASP A 856 -16.98 21.03 10.47
C ASP A 856 -17.65 22.09 11.34
#